data_AF-A0A933MG09-F1
#
_entry.id   AF-A0A933MG09-F1
#
_cell.length_a   1.000
_cell.length_b   1.000
_cell.length_c   1.000
_cell.angle_alpha   90.00
_cell.angle_beta   90.00
_cell.angle_gamma   90.00
#
_symmetry.space_group_name_H-M   'P 1'
#
loop_
_entity.id
_entity.type
_entity.pdbx_description
1 polymer ?
#
loop_
_entity_poly.entity_id
_entity_poly.type
_entity_poly.pdbx_seq_one_letter_code
_entity_poly.pdbx_strand_id
1 'polypeptide(L)'
;MLKPKIKRLQLAVLFLFLSFAAIGLRAVTAEEIPTSGDLVVKAWQAKGAKDFDATIKYTQQCIDLYTAEAEKQQASLKTLPKKRAEIESVQILNDVGTAYFIQAEAYRDIKKDPAQALKLFKIVLQKFCFAQAWDPRGWFWSVSKASRESIVKINPKEELPTPCPGTEEQGSTPSCKVSQLPTKIVLYDAGKEDFVDYAKYGELQNVGTKDYKYVLKDQEGLAQAVGEGVYPNTTSVRWDPEFKKAQKEKRLECPHWDFVHSPDLEAAFLKWALAPEPQGVKLFYTGLILEKSGLIKQAIKCYYAIVVHFPGSYGWTYWHTPWSVGQAAIAKINYLLRNNPKLGFKLSDAQIRIINGFDNDVSNDVVITNPGKFEKIGLFEKLKPKTSLEKPVLKRALGTGKVRLAQYETGDWQLLVNDAPYIIKGITYAPTKVGQSPDEGTMGNWMEEDFNNNGKADGPYDAFVDRNKNNLQDNDEPDVGDFLLMREMGVNTIRLYHHPLKIKKEILRDLYENYGIMTVMGDFLGKYAIGSGAPWNPGTDYNNEEHKKKMVESVTNMVMEFKDEPYILFWLLGNENVYGYACNADKDPEAFFKFANEVAQTIKALDPEHPVAICSGDILFMDKFGKFAPDIDIFGTNAYRGDYGFGSLWQQVKEYIGRPAMITEFGCPAYAEGKIADEAEALQASYHRGSWEDIENNMAFAGGAGNALGGFVFEWLDEWWKGYEPGRHDTKGLWVGPFPDGYMHEEWLGVSGQGDGKLSPFLRQLRKAYFEYKRMWK
;
A
#
# COMPACT_ATOMS: atom_id res chain seq x y z
N MET A 1 -6.85 -64.48 -48.64
CA MET A 1 -6.40 -63.15 -49.12
C MET A 1 -5.69 -62.46 -47.95
N LEU A 2 -4.37 -62.66 -47.76
CA LEU A 2 -3.26 -61.83 -48.29
C LEU A 2 -3.47 -60.34 -47.92
N LYS A 3 -2.93 -59.81 -46.79
CA LYS A 3 -1.53 -59.38 -46.49
C LYS A 3 -0.91 -58.50 -47.60
N PRO A 4 0.07 -57.61 -47.34
CA PRO A 4 0.99 -57.52 -46.16
C PRO A 4 1.29 -56.06 -45.70
N LYS A 5 2.22 -55.65 -44.81
CA LYS A 5 3.19 -56.13 -43.77
C LYS A 5 3.74 -54.81 -43.14
N ILE A 6 3.94 -54.60 -41.82
CA ILE A 6 4.82 -55.21 -40.79
C ILE A 6 6.30 -54.79 -40.85
N LYS A 7 6.69 -54.00 -39.81
CA LYS A 7 7.84 -54.04 -38.85
C LYS A 7 9.28 -54.39 -39.26
N ARG A 8 10.24 -53.70 -38.61
CA ARG A 8 11.36 -54.17 -37.72
C ARG A 8 12.37 -53.01 -37.58
N LEU A 9 12.93 -52.55 -36.45
CA LEU A 9 13.46 -53.06 -35.16
C LEU A 9 14.67 -54.03 -35.26
N GLN A 10 15.68 -53.73 -34.43
CA GLN A 10 16.85 -54.53 -33.98
C GLN A 10 18.16 -54.31 -34.77
N LEU A 11 19.40 -54.36 -34.23
CA LEU A 11 19.98 -54.52 -32.88
C LEU A 11 21.50 -54.23 -32.99
N ALA A 12 22.10 -53.70 -31.91
CA ALA A 12 23.34 -54.16 -31.24
C ALA A 12 24.73 -54.26 -31.93
N VAL A 13 25.70 -53.59 -31.27
CA VAL A 13 26.91 -54.15 -30.59
C VAL A 13 28.27 -54.23 -31.33
N LEU A 14 29.27 -53.66 -30.62
CA LEU A 14 30.71 -54.03 -30.46
C LEU A 14 31.84 -53.35 -31.28
N PHE A 15 32.61 -52.54 -30.52
CA PHE A 15 34.09 -52.44 -30.38
C PHE A 15 35.02 -51.81 -31.43
N LEU A 16 35.75 -50.79 -30.93
CA LEU A 16 37.17 -50.40 -31.11
C LEU A 16 37.92 -50.78 -32.40
N PHE A 17 38.52 -49.76 -33.07
CA PHE A 17 39.98 -49.53 -33.03
C PHE A 17 40.38 -48.19 -33.67
N LEU A 18 41.47 -47.61 -33.15
CA LEU A 18 42.15 -46.39 -33.57
C LEU A 18 42.61 -46.40 -35.05
N SER A 19 42.61 -45.23 -35.71
CA SER A 19 43.83 -44.41 -35.96
C SER A 19 43.79 -43.55 -37.24
N PHE A 20 44.48 -42.40 -37.14
CA PHE A 20 44.98 -41.49 -38.18
C PHE A 20 44.07 -40.44 -38.86
N ALA A 21 44.12 -39.26 -38.23
CA ALA A 21 44.17 -37.89 -38.75
C ALA A 21 44.09 -37.63 -40.28
N ALA A 22 43.17 -36.73 -40.66
CA ALA A 22 43.47 -35.53 -41.47
C ALA A 22 42.28 -34.54 -41.45
N ILE A 23 42.53 -33.36 -40.87
CA ILE A 23 42.04 -32.01 -41.21
C ILE A 23 40.58 -31.91 -41.73
N GLY A 24 39.67 -31.43 -40.88
CA GLY A 24 38.34 -30.94 -41.26
C GLY A 24 38.03 -29.62 -40.56
N LEU A 25 37.69 -28.59 -41.34
CA LEU A 25 37.32 -27.25 -40.89
C LEU A 25 36.26 -27.29 -39.77
N ARG A 26 36.50 -26.57 -38.67
CA ARG A 26 35.45 -26.20 -37.71
C ARG A 26 34.60 -25.10 -38.34
N ALA A 27 33.31 -25.38 -38.53
CA ALA A 27 32.31 -24.34 -38.71
C ALA A 27 32.17 -23.58 -37.39
N VAL A 28 32.48 -22.28 -37.43
CA VAL A 28 32.18 -21.33 -36.34
C VAL A 28 30.70 -20.95 -36.49
N THR A 29 29.89 -21.31 -35.51
CA THR A 29 28.55 -20.74 -35.33
C THR A 29 28.71 -19.29 -34.89
N ALA A 30 28.08 -18.34 -35.57
CA ALA A 30 28.04 -16.94 -35.12
C ALA A 30 27.33 -16.87 -33.76
N GLU A 31 28.02 -16.36 -32.73
CA GLU A 31 27.38 -16.00 -31.47
C GLU A 31 26.33 -14.91 -31.75
N GLU A 32 25.09 -15.12 -31.29
CA GLU A 32 24.05 -14.09 -31.35
C GLU A 32 24.51 -12.86 -30.55
N ILE A 33 24.46 -11.68 -31.17
CA ILE A 33 24.81 -10.42 -30.52
C ILE A 33 23.78 -10.18 -29.41
N PRO A 34 24.19 -10.05 -28.14
CA PRO A 34 23.25 -9.88 -27.03
C PRO A 34 22.52 -8.53 -27.13
N THR A 35 21.23 -8.51 -26.81
CA THR A 35 20.42 -7.29 -26.83
C THR A 35 20.90 -6.29 -25.78
N SER A 36 20.65 -4.98 -26.01
CA SER A 36 20.97 -3.93 -25.03
C SER A 36 20.29 -4.17 -23.67
N GLY A 37 19.02 -4.59 -23.71
CA GLY A 37 18.24 -4.89 -22.51
C GLY A 37 18.81 -6.05 -21.69
N ASP A 38 19.21 -7.15 -22.35
CA ASP A 38 19.82 -8.30 -21.64
C ASP A 38 21.12 -7.92 -20.94
N LEU A 39 21.94 -7.06 -21.57
CA LEU A 39 23.18 -6.57 -20.99
C LEU A 39 22.94 -5.68 -19.78
N VAL A 40 21.95 -4.77 -19.85
CA VAL A 40 21.57 -3.91 -18.72
C VAL A 40 21.02 -4.73 -17.55
N VAL A 41 20.19 -5.75 -17.81
CA VAL A 41 19.69 -6.65 -16.76
C VAL A 41 20.85 -7.39 -16.07
N LYS A 42 21.79 -7.95 -16.84
CA LYS A 42 22.98 -8.60 -16.28
C LYS A 42 23.88 -7.63 -15.52
N ALA A 43 24.00 -6.38 -15.97
CA ALA A 43 24.77 -5.34 -15.30
C ALA A 43 24.17 -4.98 -13.92
N TRP A 44 22.84 -4.82 -13.82
CA TRP A 44 22.17 -4.60 -12.54
C TRP A 44 22.35 -5.79 -11.58
N GLN A 45 22.21 -7.01 -12.08
CA GLN A 45 22.43 -8.24 -11.29
C GLN A 45 23.85 -8.30 -10.74
N ALA A 46 24.86 -8.04 -11.58
CA ALA A 46 26.26 -8.01 -11.17
C ALA A 46 26.54 -6.91 -10.13
N LYS A 47 26.00 -5.70 -10.32
CA LYS A 47 26.15 -4.60 -9.34
C LYS A 47 25.52 -4.97 -8.01
N GLY A 48 24.31 -5.54 -8.03
CA GLY A 48 23.61 -6.01 -6.82
C GLY A 48 24.39 -7.09 -6.06
N ALA A 49 25.07 -7.98 -6.78
CA ALA A 49 25.99 -8.97 -6.21
C ALA A 49 27.34 -8.39 -5.76
N LYS A 50 27.56 -7.07 -5.89
CA LYS A 50 28.83 -6.37 -5.66
C LYS A 50 30.00 -6.90 -6.51
N ASP A 51 29.70 -7.51 -7.66
CA ASP A 51 30.70 -7.98 -8.62
C ASP A 51 31.06 -6.84 -9.59
N PHE A 52 32.12 -6.11 -9.23
CA PHE A 52 32.59 -4.95 -10.01
C PHE A 52 32.99 -5.35 -11.44
N ASP A 53 33.76 -6.42 -11.60
CA ASP A 53 34.32 -6.80 -12.90
C ASP A 53 33.22 -7.25 -13.87
N ALA A 54 32.26 -8.04 -13.41
CA ALA A 54 31.10 -8.41 -14.22
C ALA A 54 30.22 -7.20 -14.54
N THR A 55 30.06 -6.27 -13.58
CA THR A 55 29.32 -5.01 -13.82
C THR A 55 29.95 -4.24 -14.96
N ILE A 56 31.26 -3.97 -14.88
CA ILE A 56 32.00 -3.25 -15.93
C ILE A 56 31.91 -3.99 -17.27
N LYS A 57 32.07 -5.32 -17.26
CA LYS A 57 31.98 -6.15 -18.48
C LYS A 57 30.66 -5.94 -19.22
N TYR A 58 29.53 -6.07 -18.52
CA TYR A 58 28.22 -5.98 -19.15
C TYR A 58 27.85 -4.54 -19.55
N THR A 59 28.16 -3.55 -18.71
CA THR A 59 27.92 -2.14 -19.07
C THR A 59 28.77 -1.73 -20.26
N GLN A 60 30.05 -2.10 -20.28
CA GLN A 60 30.97 -1.74 -21.36
C GLN A 60 30.56 -2.41 -22.67
N GLN A 61 30.16 -3.68 -22.63
CA GLN A 61 29.63 -4.37 -23.81
C GLN A 61 28.37 -3.68 -24.36
N CYS A 62 27.47 -3.20 -23.50
CA CYS A 62 26.29 -2.44 -23.94
C CYS A 62 26.69 -1.11 -24.60
N ILE A 63 27.60 -0.38 -23.96
CA ILE A 63 28.11 0.91 -24.46
C ILE A 63 28.79 0.72 -25.82
N ASP A 64 29.69 -0.26 -25.95
CA ASP A 64 30.47 -0.48 -27.17
C ASP A 64 29.60 -0.88 -28.36
N LEU A 65 28.57 -1.70 -28.13
CA LEU A 65 27.69 -2.18 -29.19
C LEU A 65 26.66 -1.12 -29.63
N TYR A 66 26.16 -0.30 -28.71
CA TYR A 66 24.90 0.41 -28.92
C TYR A 66 24.99 1.94 -28.84
N THR A 67 26.12 2.53 -28.45
CA THR A 67 26.26 4.00 -28.30
C THR A 67 25.89 4.77 -29.56
N ALA A 68 26.31 4.31 -30.74
CA ALA A 68 26.04 5.02 -31.99
C ALA A 68 24.54 5.12 -32.31
N GLU A 69 23.74 4.11 -31.93
CA GLU A 69 22.29 4.14 -32.13
C GLU A 69 21.59 4.92 -31.01
N ALA A 70 22.07 4.82 -29.77
CA ALA A 70 21.60 5.63 -28.65
C ALA A 70 21.74 7.13 -28.94
N GLU A 71 22.86 7.58 -29.52
CA GLU A 71 23.08 8.98 -29.89
C GLU A 71 22.10 9.43 -31.01
N LYS A 72 21.72 8.55 -31.95
CA LYS A 72 20.68 8.88 -32.95
C LYS A 72 19.30 9.00 -32.31
N GLN A 73 18.95 8.08 -31.42
CA GLN A 73 17.68 8.12 -30.70
C GLN A 73 17.59 9.38 -29.82
N GLN A 74 18.66 9.73 -29.10
CA GLN A 74 18.76 10.99 -28.35
C GLN A 74 18.52 12.20 -29.26
N ALA A 75 19.18 12.27 -30.42
CA ALA A 75 19.04 13.38 -31.36
C ALA A 75 17.65 13.50 -32.00
N SER A 76 16.89 12.39 -32.05
CA SER A 76 15.51 12.37 -32.58
C SER A 76 14.49 13.02 -31.63
N LEU A 77 14.84 13.14 -30.35
CA LEU A 77 13.95 13.65 -29.30
C LEU A 77 14.18 15.14 -29.07
N LYS A 78 13.07 15.87 -28.85
CA LYS A 78 13.10 17.28 -28.44
C LYS A 78 12.76 17.47 -26.96
N THR A 79 12.05 16.52 -26.38
CA THR A 79 11.57 16.50 -25.00
C THR A 79 11.60 15.08 -24.48
N LEU A 80 11.61 14.92 -23.16
CA LEU A 80 11.54 13.61 -22.51
C LEU A 80 10.23 12.89 -22.90
N PRO A 81 10.29 11.65 -23.44
CA PRO A 81 9.09 10.87 -23.77
C PRO A 81 8.23 10.59 -22.53
N LYS A 82 6.90 10.68 -22.65
CA LYS A 82 5.98 10.54 -21.50
C LYS A 82 5.17 9.26 -21.50
N LYS A 83 4.80 8.76 -22.68
CA LYS A 83 4.02 7.53 -22.80
C LYS A 83 4.94 6.33 -22.87
N ARG A 84 4.58 5.23 -22.21
CA ARG A 84 5.33 3.97 -22.22
C ARG A 84 5.79 3.55 -23.62
N ALA A 85 4.88 3.56 -24.61
CA ALA A 85 5.23 3.20 -25.98
C ALA A 85 6.28 4.14 -26.62
N GLU A 86 6.28 5.42 -26.28
CA GLU A 86 7.29 6.38 -26.75
C GLU A 86 8.63 6.12 -26.06
N ILE A 87 8.63 5.82 -24.76
CA ILE A 87 9.83 5.49 -23.99
C ILE A 87 10.45 4.20 -24.54
N GLU A 88 9.65 3.15 -24.74
CA GLU A 88 10.08 1.87 -25.28
C GLU A 88 10.56 1.97 -26.74
N SER A 89 10.05 2.93 -27.52
CA SER A 89 10.53 3.17 -28.90
C SER A 89 11.99 3.66 -28.98
N VAL A 90 12.54 4.17 -27.88
CA VAL A 90 13.94 4.61 -27.74
C VAL A 90 14.71 3.76 -26.72
N GLN A 91 14.42 2.46 -26.67
CA GLN A 91 15.01 1.53 -25.70
C GLN A 91 16.55 1.52 -25.71
N ILE A 92 17.19 1.67 -26.88
CA ILE A 92 18.66 1.62 -26.96
C ILE A 92 19.29 2.85 -26.27
N LEU A 93 18.72 4.03 -26.44
CA LEU A 93 19.09 5.23 -25.68
C LEU A 93 18.96 4.99 -24.18
N ASN A 94 17.81 4.46 -23.76
CA ASN A 94 17.53 4.17 -22.37
C ASN A 94 18.56 3.21 -21.77
N ASP A 95 18.86 2.11 -22.48
CA ASP A 95 19.78 1.08 -22.03
C ASP A 95 21.23 1.59 -21.95
N VAL A 96 21.72 2.33 -22.96
CA VAL A 96 23.08 2.90 -22.94
C VAL A 96 23.23 3.96 -21.84
N GLY A 97 22.25 4.86 -21.69
CA GLY A 97 22.25 5.84 -20.60
C GLY A 97 22.28 5.15 -19.23
N THR A 98 21.48 4.08 -19.08
CA THR A 98 21.44 3.26 -17.85
C THR A 98 22.77 2.53 -17.63
N ALA A 99 23.41 1.99 -18.66
CA ALA A 99 24.70 1.32 -18.55
C ALA A 99 25.78 2.27 -18.00
N TYR A 100 25.86 3.51 -18.51
CA TYR A 100 26.75 4.53 -17.95
C TYR A 100 26.44 4.84 -16.48
N PHE A 101 25.17 4.92 -16.12
CA PHE A 101 24.73 5.16 -14.74
C PHE A 101 25.14 4.00 -13.80
N ILE A 102 24.87 2.75 -14.17
CA ILE A 102 25.27 1.56 -13.39
C ILE A 102 26.78 1.56 -13.18
N GLN A 103 27.55 1.84 -14.24
CA GLN A 103 29.00 1.90 -14.20
C GLN A 103 29.48 2.99 -13.22
N ALA A 104 28.89 4.19 -13.29
CA ALA A 104 29.19 5.31 -12.40
C ALA A 104 28.93 4.97 -10.92
N GLU A 105 27.76 4.39 -10.64
CA GLU A 105 27.39 3.95 -9.29
C GLU A 105 28.31 2.83 -8.79
N ALA A 106 28.73 1.89 -9.64
CA ALA A 106 29.69 0.85 -9.26
C ALA A 106 31.08 1.43 -8.88
N TYR A 107 31.55 2.45 -9.62
CA TYR A 107 32.77 3.17 -9.25
C TYR A 107 32.62 3.90 -7.91
N ARG A 108 31.47 4.53 -7.65
CA ARG A 108 31.19 5.21 -6.38
C ARG A 108 31.09 4.23 -5.21
N ASP A 109 30.26 3.20 -5.35
CA ASP A 109 29.81 2.37 -4.23
C ASP A 109 30.76 1.23 -3.92
N ILE A 110 31.25 0.55 -4.97
CA ILE A 110 32.06 -0.66 -4.85
C ILE A 110 33.54 -0.28 -4.89
N LYS A 111 33.95 0.47 -5.91
CA LYS A 111 35.37 0.80 -6.09
C LYS A 111 35.84 2.00 -5.24
N LYS A 112 34.91 2.79 -4.71
CA LYS A 112 35.19 4.01 -3.93
C LYS A 112 36.03 5.02 -4.69
N ASP A 113 35.78 5.17 -6.00
CA ASP A 113 36.43 6.12 -6.90
C ASP A 113 35.42 7.19 -7.36
N PRO A 114 35.24 8.27 -6.56
CA PRO A 114 34.29 9.33 -6.87
C PRO A 114 34.68 10.12 -8.13
N ALA A 115 35.97 10.22 -8.46
CA ALA A 115 36.42 10.97 -9.63
C ALA A 115 35.95 10.30 -10.94
N GLN A 116 36.11 8.98 -11.02
CA GLN A 116 35.63 8.21 -12.17
C GLN A 116 34.10 8.16 -12.22
N ALA A 117 33.42 8.05 -11.07
CA ALA A 117 31.97 8.10 -11.00
C ALA A 117 31.41 9.44 -11.54
N LEU A 118 31.96 10.57 -11.09
CA LEU A 118 31.57 11.91 -11.56
C LEU A 118 31.71 12.05 -13.08
N LYS A 119 32.80 11.51 -13.66
CA LYS A 119 33.01 11.54 -15.11
C LYS A 119 31.89 10.80 -15.86
N LEU A 120 31.49 9.63 -15.37
CA LEU A 120 30.45 8.80 -16.00
C LEU A 120 29.05 9.40 -15.83
N PHE A 121 28.69 9.93 -14.65
CA PHE A 121 27.42 10.65 -14.49
C PHE A 121 27.31 11.86 -15.41
N LYS A 122 28.40 12.62 -15.60
CA LYS A 122 28.42 13.75 -16.54
C LYS A 122 28.19 13.32 -17.99
N ILE A 123 28.66 12.13 -18.38
CA ILE A 123 28.38 11.57 -19.72
C ILE A 123 26.87 11.38 -19.92
N VAL A 124 26.16 10.84 -18.91
CA VAL A 124 24.69 10.71 -18.97
C VAL A 124 24.04 12.07 -19.20
N LEU A 125 24.43 13.09 -18.42
CA LEU A 125 23.85 14.43 -18.52
C LEU A 125 24.11 15.11 -19.88
N GLN A 126 25.26 14.85 -20.50
CA GLN A 126 25.67 15.52 -21.73
C GLN A 126 25.20 14.80 -22.99
N LYS A 127 25.19 13.46 -22.98
CA LYS A 127 24.97 12.64 -24.19
C LYS A 127 23.67 11.87 -24.20
N PHE A 128 23.09 11.56 -23.04
CA PHE A 128 21.95 10.64 -22.91
C PHE A 128 20.88 11.20 -21.95
N CYS A 129 20.68 12.51 -21.96
CA CYS A 129 19.83 13.19 -21.00
C CYS A 129 18.34 12.84 -21.11
N PHE A 130 17.88 12.25 -22.23
CA PHE A 130 16.51 11.75 -22.37
C PHE A 130 16.35 10.27 -21.99
N ALA A 131 17.44 9.60 -21.56
CA ALA A 131 17.38 8.21 -21.13
C ALA A 131 16.48 8.05 -19.90
N GLN A 132 15.62 7.04 -19.97
CA GLN A 132 14.73 6.63 -18.90
C GLN A 132 14.89 5.13 -18.64
N ALA A 133 15.08 4.76 -17.39
CA ALA A 133 15.19 3.36 -17.00
C ALA A 133 13.88 2.88 -16.40
N TRP A 134 13.50 1.64 -16.69
CA TRP A 134 12.35 1.01 -16.05
C TRP A 134 12.72 0.63 -14.62
N ASP A 135 12.00 1.17 -13.65
CA ASP A 135 11.97 0.64 -12.30
C ASP A 135 11.04 -0.58 -12.29
N PRO A 136 11.50 -1.75 -11.83
CA PRO A 136 10.65 -2.91 -11.67
C PRO A 136 9.39 -2.67 -10.80
N ARG A 137 9.34 -1.57 -10.03
CA ARG A 137 8.17 -1.11 -9.23
C ARG A 137 7.04 -0.56 -10.07
N GLY A 138 7.22 -0.42 -11.38
CA GLY A 138 6.13 -0.06 -12.28
C GLY A 138 6.22 1.35 -12.88
N TRP A 139 7.34 2.06 -12.71
CA TRP A 139 7.51 3.39 -13.29
C TRP A 139 8.83 3.51 -14.07
N PHE A 140 8.91 4.48 -14.98
CA PHE A 140 10.17 4.90 -15.58
C PHE A 140 10.77 6.05 -14.78
N TRP A 141 12.08 6.00 -14.50
CA TRP A 141 12.81 7.09 -13.85
C TRP A 141 13.81 7.73 -14.82
N SER A 142 14.05 9.04 -14.64
CA SER A 142 15.03 9.77 -15.46
C SER A 142 16.45 9.44 -15.02
N VAL A 143 17.22 8.84 -15.92
CA VAL A 143 18.63 8.49 -15.64
C VAL A 143 19.47 9.75 -15.43
N SER A 144 19.15 10.83 -16.14
CA SER A 144 19.79 12.13 -15.96
C SER A 144 19.50 12.76 -14.60
N LYS A 145 18.27 12.64 -14.09
CA LYS A 145 17.89 13.18 -12.78
C LYS A 145 18.69 12.46 -11.68
N ALA A 146 18.64 11.14 -11.66
CA ALA A 146 19.39 10.33 -10.71
C ALA A 146 20.90 10.61 -10.80
N SER A 147 21.43 10.79 -12.01
CA SER A 147 22.85 11.19 -12.21
C SER A 147 23.18 12.54 -11.59
N ARG A 148 22.27 13.53 -11.67
CA ARG A 148 22.47 14.84 -11.01
C ARG A 148 22.47 14.70 -9.50
N GLU A 149 21.50 13.97 -8.95
CA GLU A 149 21.40 13.71 -7.51
C GLU A 149 22.69 13.02 -7.02
N SER A 150 23.16 11.98 -7.71
CA SER A 150 24.42 11.31 -7.40
C SER A 150 25.64 12.23 -7.47
N ILE A 151 25.70 13.16 -8.43
CA ILE A 151 26.79 14.17 -8.49
C ILE A 151 26.75 15.08 -7.27
N VAL A 152 25.57 15.59 -6.90
CA VAL A 152 25.40 16.47 -5.72
C VAL A 152 25.77 15.73 -4.44
N LYS A 153 25.44 14.44 -4.31
CA LYS A 153 25.87 13.60 -3.18
C LYS A 153 27.39 13.48 -3.10
N ILE A 154 28.08 13.30 -4.22
CA ILE A 154 29.55 13.17 -4.25
C ILE A 154 30.23 14.51 -3.99
N ASN A 155 29.76 15.58 -4.64
CA ASN A 155 30.31 16.92 -4.51
C ASN A 155 29.19 17.97 -4.68
N PRO A 156 28.65 18.52 -3.57
CA PRO A 156 27.59 19.52 -3.62
C PRO A 156 27.95 20.81 -4.36
N LYS A 157 29.25 21.08 -4.58
CA LYS A 157 29.75 22.27 -5.27
C LYS A 157 30.05 22.02 -6.75
N GLU A 158 29.77 20.83 -7.26
CA GLU A 158 30.06 20.48 -8.65
C GLU A 158 29.18 21.28 -9.62
N GLU A 159 29.78 21.84 -10.66
CA GLU A 159 29.04 22.51 -11.72
C GLU A 159 28.33 21.48 -12.61
N LEU A 160 27.00 21.55 -12.66
CA LEU A 160 26.16 20.61 -13.41
C LEU A 160 25.91 21.11 -14.85
N PRO A 161 26.02 20.24 -15.87
CA PRO A 161 25.57 20.57 -17.22
C PRO A 161 24.08 20.97 -17.24
N THR A 162 23.75 21.93 -18.12
CA THR A 162 22.38 22.40 -18.33
C THR A 162 21.42 21.22 -18.62
N PRO A 163 20.24 21.16 -17.99
CA PRO A 163 19.19 20.22 -18.34
C PRO A 163 18.83 20.25 -19.81
N CYS A 164 18.55 19.09 -20.37
CA CYS A 164 17.94 19.02 -21.69
C CYS A 164 16.50 19.56 -21.62
N PRO A 165 16.01 20.17 -22.71
CA PRO A 165 14.66 20.75 -22.72
C PRO A 165 13.59 19.73 -22.32
N GLY A 166 12.74 20.07 -21.35
CA GLY A 166 11.69 19.17 -20.87
C GLY A 166 12.17 18.00 -19.99
N THR A 167 13.42 18.05 -19.48
CA THR A 167 13.92 17.15 -18.41
C THR A 167 13.83 17.76 -17.01
N GLU A 168 13.40 19.02 -16.93
CA GLU A 168 12.96 19.61 -15.66
C GLU A 168 11.80 18.78 -15.12
N GLU A 169 11.90 18.39 -13.85
CA GLU A 169 10.78 17.77 -13.18
C GLU A 169 9.56 18.67 -13.32
N GLN A 170 8.45 18.08 -13.78
CA GLN A 170 7.16 18.47 -13.24
C GLN A 170 7.14 18.03 -11.76
N GLY A 171 7.94 18.67 -10.92
CA GLY A 171 7.69 18.74 -9.49
C GLY A 171 6.46 19.62 -9.39
N SER A 172 5.28 19.00 -9.51
CA SER A 172 4.04 19.65 -9.91
C SER A 172 4.15 20.35 -11.28
N THR A 173 3.15 20.25 -12.15
CA THR A 173 2.83 21.44 -12.98
C THR A 173 2.93 22.66 -12.06
N PRO A 174 3.60 23.79 -12.39
CA PRO A 174 3.63 24.94 -11.49
C PRO A 174 2.19 25.18 -11.07
N SER A 175 1.89 24.78 -9.82
CA SER A 175 0.52 24.61 -9.44
C SER A 175 -0.04 26.00 -9.56
N CYS A 176 -1.19 26.12 -10.21
CA CYS A 176 -1.88 27.38 -10.08
C CYS A 176 -2.01 27.59 -8.57
N LYS A 177 -1.46 28.70 -8.05
CA LYS A 177 -1.37 28.91 -6.61
C LYS A 177 -2.78 29.14 -6.10
N VAL A 178 -3.40 28.08 -5.59
CA VAL A 178 -4.70 28.17 -4.95
C VAL A 178 -4.58 29.10 -3.75
N SER A 179 -5.64 29.89 -3.53
CA SER A 179 -5.79 30.72 -2.35
C SER A 179 -5.49 29.94 -1.07
N GLN A 180 -4.66 30.51 -0.21
CA GLN A 180 -4.32 29.95 1.10
C GLN A 180 -5.13 30.61 2.23
N LEU A 181 -6.19 31.33 1.88
CA LEU A 181 -7.09 31.95 2.85
C LEU A 181 -7.87 30.86 3.58
N PRO A 182 -7.72 30.70 4.90
CA PRO A 182 -8.50 29.72 5.64
C PRO A 182 -9.94 30.20 5.77
N THR A 183 -10.84 29.65 4.95
CA THR A 183 -12.26 30.01 4.92
C THR A 183 -13.13 28.89 5.48
N LYS A 184 -14.38 29.23 5.84
CA LYS A 184 -15.44 28.26 6.15
C LYS A 184 -16.61 28.52 5.23
N ILE A 185 -17.27 27.45 4.82
CA ILE A 185 -18.43 27.51 3.94
C ILE A 185 -19.65 27.95 4.74
N VAL A 186 -20.37 28.93 4.20
CA VAL A 186 -21.72 29.29 4.63
C VAL A 186 -22.64 29.01 3.45
N LEU A 187 -23.54 28.05 3.59
CA LEU A 187 -24.46 27.70 2.51
C LEU A 187 -25.44 28.85 2.25
N TYR A 188 -25.52 29.29 1.00
CA TYR A 188 -26.57 30.15 0.46
C TYR A 188 -27.93 29.43 0.46
N ASP A 189 -27.94 28.13 0.16
CA ASP A 189 -29.14 27.28 0.22
C ASP A 189 -28.81 25.91 0.82
N ALA A 190 -29.13 25.72 2.10
CA ALA A 190 -28.95 24.45 2.79
C ALA A 190 -29.99 23.37 2.42
N GLY A 191 -31.03 23.72 1.66
CA GLY A 191 -32.17 22.85 1.37
C GLY A 191 -33.15 22.68 2.55
N LYS A 192 -34.30 22.08 2.27
CA LYS A 192 -35.42 21.95 3.22
C LYS A 192 -35.35 20.71 4.11
N GLU A 193 -34.60 19.67 3.72
CA GLU A 193 -34.53 18.40 4.48
C GLU A 193 -33.10 18.12 4.92
N ASP A 194 -32.88 17.84 6.20
CA ASP A 194 -31.57 17.45 6.73
C ASP A 194 -31.14 16.05 6.24
N PHE A 195 -32.10 15.12 6.16
CA PHE A 195 -31.96 13.75 5.65
C PHE A 195 -33.05 13.53 4.61
N VAL A 196 -32.66 13.46 3.35
CA VAL A 196 -33.59 13.48 2.22
C VAL A 196 -34.24 12.12 2.02
N ASP A 197 -35.58 12.11 2.02
CA ASP A 197 -36.36 10.92 1.68
C ASP A 197 -36.70 10.92 0.19
N TYR A 198 -35.86 10.25 -0.60
CA TYR A 198 -36.01 10.19 -2.06
C TYR A 198 -37.32 9.56 -2.53
N ALA A 199 -37.99 8.74 -1.70
CA ALA A 199 -39.29 8.17 -2.06
C ALA A 199 -40.40 9.23 -2.16
N LYS A 200 -40.22 10.43 -1.59
CA LYS A 200 -41.19 11.54 -1.73
C LYS A 200 -41.14 12.19 -3.11
N TYR A 201 -39.99 12.13 -3.78
CA TYR A 201 -39.72 12.89 -5.01
C TYR A 201 -39.59 12.00 -6.25
N GLY A 202 -39.63 10.68 -6.08
CA GLY A 202 -39.46 9.72 -7.16
C GLY A 202 -39.72 8.29 -6.71
N GLU A 203 -39.32 7.34 -7.55
CA GLU A 203 -39.50 5.90 -7.28
C GLU A 203 -38.17 5.15 -7.35
N LEU A 204 -37.91 4.35 -6.33
CA LEU A 204 -36.82 3.38 -6.28
C LEU A 204 -37.31 2.07 -6.90
N GLN A 205 -36.82 1.74 -8.10
CA GLN A 205 -37.23 0.54 -8.83
C GLN A 205 -36.15 -0.54 -8.77
N ASN A 206 -36.55 -1.81 -8.68
CA ASN A 206 -35.67 -2.99 -8.67
C ASN A 206 -34.55 -2.95 -7.63
N VAL A 207 -34.85 -2.44 -6.43
CA VAL A 207 -33.93 -2.38 -5.29
C VAL A 207 -33.33 -3.75 -4.99
N GLY A 208 -32.01 -3.80 -4.76
CA GLY A 208 -31.26 -5.02 -4.47
C GLY A 208 -30.91 -5.85 -5.70
N THR A 209 -31.07 -5.31 -6.91
CA THR A 209 -30.76 -6.01 -8.17
C THR A 209 -29.81 -5.20 -9.05
N LYS A 210 -29.31 -5.83 -10.13
CA LYS A 210 -28.50 -5.17 -11.16
C LYS A 210 -29.28 -4.14 -12.00
N ASP A 211 -30.61 -4.24 -12.01
CA ASP A 211 -31.51 -3.40 -12.80
C ASP A 211 -32.07 -2.23 -11.96
N TYR A 212 -31.45 -1.95 -10.81
CA TYR A 212 -31.80 -0.85 -9.93
C TYR A 212 -31.76 0.49 -10.68
N LYS A 213 -32.80 1.30 -10.48
CA LYS A 213 -32.80 2.71 -10.91
C LYS A 213 -33.68 3.56 -10.00
N TYR A 214 -33.29 4.81 -9.83
CA TYR A 214 -34.16 5.84 -9.27
C TYR A 214 -34.82 6.65 -10.40
N VAL A 215 -36.15 6.67 -10.42
CA VAL A 215 -36.94 7.43 -11.39
C VAL A 215 -37.44 8.69 -10.72
N LEU A 216 -36.79 9.83 -11.03
CA LEU A 216 -37.17 11.14 -10.51
C LEU A 216 -38.51 11.60 -11.09
N LYS A 217 -39.44 12.03 -10.23
CA LYS A 217 -40.78 12.53 -10.61
C LYS A 217 -40.99 14.01 -10.29
N ASP A 218 -40.36 14.49 -9.21
CA ASP A 218 -40.41 15.88 -8.77
C ASP A 218 -38.99 16.43 -8.62
N GLN A 219 -38.45 16.93 -9.73
CA GLN A 219 -37.10 17.49 -9.76
C GLN A 219 -36.98 18.78 -8.97
N GLU A 220 -37.99 19.64 -9.00
CA GLU A 220 -37.97 20.94 -8.30
C GLU A 220 -38.05 20.72 -6.79
N GLY A 221 -38.96 19.87 -6.33
CA GLY A 221 -39.07 19.52 -4.91
C GLY A 221 -37.80 18.85 -4.40
N LEU A 222 -37.20 17.91 -5.16
CA LEU A 222 -35.94 17.30 -4.76
C LEU A 222 -34.80 18.31 -4.70
N ALA A 223 -34.70 19.22 -5.68
CA ALA A 223 -33.70 20.28 -5.69
C ALA A 223 -33.80 21.18 -4.44
N GLN A 224 -35.03 21.54 -4.05
CA GLN A 224 -35.30 22.30 -2.83
C GLN A 224 -35.02 21.51 -1.55
N ALA A 225 -35.16 20.18 -1.57
CA ALA A 225 -34.88 19.33 -0.41
C ALA A 225 -33.37 19.21 -0.14
N VAL A 226 -32.59 18.98 -1.20
CA VAL A 226 -31.15 18.71 -1.10
C VAL A 226 -30.32 19.97 -0.85
N GLY A 227 -30.73 21.12 -1.38
CA GLY A 227 -29.96 22.38 -1.29
C GLY A 227 -28.82 22.44 -2.30
N GLU A 228 -28.05 23.52 -2.27
CA GLU A 228 -27.02 23.79 -3.29
C GLU A 228 -25.86 22.78 -3.26
N GLY A 229 -25.26 22.56 -4.43
CA GLY A 229 -24.09 21.69 -4.61
C GLY A 229 -24.41 20.19 -4.55
N VAL A 230 -25.65 19.80 -4.25
CA VAL A 230 -26.11 18.41 -4.20
C VAL A 230 -27.02 18.12 -5.39
N TYR A 231 -26.82 16.99 -6.06
CA TYR A 231 -27.68 16.60 -7.19
C TYR A 231 -29.14 16.40 -6.76
N PRO A 232 -30.13 16.95 -7.50
CA PRO A 232 -30.02 17.59 -8.83
C PRO A 232 -29.69 19.09 -8.81
N ASN A 233 -29.65 19.76 -7.65
CA ASN A 233 -29.40 21.19 -7.48
C ASN A 233 -27.91 21.57 -7.55
N THR A 234 -27.21 21.15 -8.61
CA THR A 234 -25.76 21.35 -8.76
C THR A 234 -25.37 22.72 -9.32
N THR A 235 -26.28 23.41 -10.00
CA THR A 235 -25.98 24.67 -10.70
C THR A 235 -26.33 25.92 -9.91
N SER A 236 -27.13 25.80 -8.84
CA SER A 236 -27.58 26.93 -8.03
C SER A 236 -26.47 27.65 -7.29
N VAL A 237 -25.34 26.97 -7.07
CA VAL A 237 -24.10 27.52 -6.52
C VAL A 237 -23.62 28.75 -7.31
N ARG A 238 -24.00 28.90 -8.59
CA ARG A 238 -23.69 30.10 -9.39
C ARG A 238 -24.46 31.36 -8.94
N TRP A 239 -25.53 31.19 -8.19
CA TRP A 239 -26.33 32.28 -7.62
C TRP A 239 -25.85 32.69 -6.23
N ASP A 240 -24.99 31.89 -5.60
CA ASP A 240 -24.30 32.26 -4.37
C ASP A 240 -23.53 33.58 -4.58
N PRO A 241 -23.77 34.63 -3.78
CA PRO A 241 -22.99 35.86 -3.81
C PRO A 241 -21.47 35.63 -3.68
N GLU A 242 -21.06 34.64 -2.90
CA GLU A 242 -19.64 34.29 -2.72
C GLU A 242 -19.04 33.71 -3.99
N PHE A 243 -19.83 33.08 -4.87
CA PHE A 243 -19.34 32.64 -6.19
C PHE A 243 -18.84 33.82 -7.04
N LYS A 244 -19.65 34.88 -7.14
CA LYS A 244 -19.27 36.10 -7.90
C LYS A 244 -18.08 36.80 -7.26
N LYS A 245 -18.01 36.81 -5.93
CA LYS A 245 -16.90 37.39 -5.18
C LYS A 245 -15.60 36.62 -5.41
N ALA A 246 -15.61 35.30 -5.27
CA ALA A 246 -14.47 34.44 -5.53
C ALA A 246 -13.96 34.55 -6.98
N GLN A 247 -14.87 34.72 -7.96
CA GLN A 247 -14.49 35.02 -9.35
C GLN A 247 -13.78 36.37 -9.48
N LYS A 248 -14.32 37.43 -8.87
CA LYS A 248 -13.72 38.78 -8.88
C LYS A 248 -12.33 38.79 -8.21
N GLU A 249 -12.18 38.01 -7.15
CA GLU A 249 -10.94 37.81 -6.40
C GLU A 249 -9.98 36.82 -7.06
N LYS A 250 -10.35 36.21 -8.21
CA LYS A 250 -9.56 35.22 -8.94
C LYS A 250 -9.19 33.96 -8.15
N ARG A 251 -9.98 33.64 -7.11
CA ARG A 251 -9.77 32.46 -6.24
C ARG A 251 -10.11 31.13 -6.90
N LEU A 252 -10.69 31.13 -8.11
CA LEU A 252 -11.20 29.93 -8.81
C LEU A 252 -10.40 29.56 -10.08
N GLU A 253 -9.26 30.20 -10.34
CA GLU A 253 -8.52 30.06 -11.62
C GLU A 253 -7.83 28.68 -11.79
N CYS A 254 -7.52 28.00 -10.69
CA CYS A 254 -6.76 26.74 -10.71
C CYS A 254 -7.61 25.52 -11.11
N PRO A 255 -7.01 24.41 -11.57
CA PRO A 255 -7.67 23.11 -11.69
C PRO A 255 -8.37 22.70 -10.39
N HIS A 256 -9.52 22.02 -10.48
CA HIS A 256 -10.30 21.63 -9.29
C HIS A 256 -9.56 20.66 -8.37
N TRP A 257 -8.69 19.81 -8.90
CA TRP A 257 -7.87 18.89 -8.09
C TRP A 257 -6.94 19.61 -7.10
N ASP A 258 -6.46 20.81 -7.44
CA ASP A 258 -5.61 21.61 -6.54
C ASP A 258 -6.38 22.13 -5.30
N PHE A 259 -7.72 22.07 -5.32
CA PHE A 259 -8.56 22.56 -4.21
C PHE A 259 -8.89 21.49 -3.16
N VAL A 260 -8.62 20.20 -3.39
CA VAL A 260 -9.05 19.10 -2.49
C VAL A 260 -8.53 19.29 -1.06
N HIS A 261 -7.29 19.77 -0.94
CA HIS A 261 -6.61 19.99 0.33
C HIS A 261 -6.39 21.48 0.63
N SER A 262 -6.99 22.38 -0.16
CA SER A 262 -6.88 23.82 0.07
C SER A 262 -7.51 24.23 1.40
N PRO A 263 -6.90 25.17 2.14
CA PRO A 263 -7.53 25.77 3.32
C PRO A 263 -8.70 26.72 2.95
N ASP A 264 -8.80 27.13 1.68
CA ASP A 264 -9.90 27.96 1.18
C ASP A 264 -11.12 27.11 0.82
N LEU A 265 -11.81 26.62 1.84
CA LEU A 265 -12.93 25.70 1.73
C LEU A 265 -14.12 26.27 0.95
N GLU A 266 -14.35 27.59 1.01
CA GLU A 266 -15.36 28.29 0.21
C GLU A 266 -15.02 28.18 -1.29
N ALA A 267 -13.81 28.59 -1.69
CA ALA A 267 -13.39 28.47 -3.09
C ALA A 267 -13.36 27.00 -3.56
N ALA A 268 -12.92 26.10 -2.69
CA ALA A 268 -12.90 24.67 -2.97
C ALA A 268 -14.31 24.11 -3.22
N PHE A 269 -15.29 24.47 -2.38
CA PHE A 269 -16.68 24.06 -2.55
C PHE A 269 -17.27 24.54 -3.87
N LEU A 270 -17.13 25.85 -4.14
CA LEU A 270 -17.61 26.48 -5.37
C LEU A 270 -17.00 25.84 -6.62
N LYS A 271 -15.71 25.51 -6.55
CA LYS A 271 -14.97 24.86 -7.64
C LYS A 271 -15.43 23.42 -7.85
N TRP A 272 -15.52 22.63 -6.79
CA TRP A 272 -15.88 21.21 -6.87
C TRP A 272 -17.34 20.99 -7.24
N ALA A 273 -18.27 21.81 -6.72
CA ALA A 273 -19.69 21.73 -7.08
C ALA A 273 -19.92 21.90 -8.60
N LEU A 274 -19.04 22.63 -9.28
CA LEU A 274 -19.09 22.89 -10.73
C LEU A 274 -18.04 22.11 -11.54
N ALA A 275 -17.29 21.20 -10.91
CA ALA A 275 -16.19 20.48 -11.56
C ALA A 275 -16.69 19.63 -12.75
N PRO A 276 -15.91 19.47 -13.82
CA PRO A 276 -16.27 18.67 -14.98
C PRO A 276 -16.02 17.16 -14.78
N GLU A 277 -16.31 16.65 -13.58
CA GLU A 277 -16.12 15.25 -13.20
C GLU A 277 -17.44 14.45 -13.31
N PRO A 278 -17.35 13.10 -13.43
CA PRO A 278 -18.51 12.22 -13.24
C PRO A 278 -19.25 12.58 -11.95
N GLN A 279 -20.60 12.54 -11.97
CA GLN A 279 -21.41 13.08 -10.88
C GLN A 279 -21.11 12.44 -9.52
N GLY A 280 -20.87 11.12 -9.48
CA GLY A 280 -20.49 10.45 -8.23
C GLY A 280 -19.18 10.98 -7.65
N VAL A 281 -18.14 11.10 -8.47
CA VAL A 281 -16.82 11.63 -8.06
C VAL A 281 -16.95 13.07 -7.59
N LYS A 282 -17.67 13.89 -8.36
CA LYS A 282 -17.94 15.30 -8.03
C LYS A 282 -18.59 15.43 -6.65
N LEU A 283 -19.69 14.72 -6.43
CA LEU A 283 -20.42 14.73 -5.16
C LEU A 283 -19.56 14.23 -4.01
N PHE A 284 -18.69 13.25 -4.22
CA PHE A 284 -17.83 12.72 -3.17
C PHE A 284 -16.87 13.79 -2.66
N TYR A 285 -16.17 14.48 -3.55
CA TYR A 285 -15.23 15.53 -3.18
C TYR A 285 -15.92 16.81 -2.70
N THR A 286 -17.10 17.16 -3.25
CA THR A 286 -17.95 18.20 -2.67
C THR A 286 -18.35 17.86 -1.23
N GLY A 287 -18.76 16.61 -0.97
CA GLY A 287 -19.07 16.11 0.37
C GLY A 287 -17.87 16.17 1.32
N LEU A 288 -16.68 15.79 0.83
CA LEU A 288 -15.44 15.84 1.60
C LEU A 288 -15.08 17.27 2.03
N ILE A 289 -15.25 18.24 1.15
CA ILE A 289 -14.98 19.66 1.44
C ILE A 289 -16.02 20.22 2.43
N LEU A 290 -17.29 19.87 2.27
CA LEU A 290 -18.35 20.24 3.22
C LEU A 290 -18.08 19.65 4.62
N GLU A 291 -17.63 18.40 4.69
CA GLU A 291 -17.21 17.75 5.94
C GLU A 291 -16.06 18.50 6.60
N LYS A 292 -14.99 18.82 5.86
CA LYS A 292 -13.86 19.63 6.36
C LYS A 292 -14.31 20.98 6.90
N SER A 293 -15.36 21.57 6.33
CA SER A 293 -15.96 22.82 6.82
C SER A 293 -16.93 22.64 8.00
N GLY A 294 -17.20 21.42 8.45
CA GLY A 294 -18.11 21.09 9.54
C GLY A 294 -19.59 20.99 9.15
N LEU A 295 -19.92 21.03 7.86
CA LEU A 295 -21.29 20.95 7.33
C LEU A 295 -21.74 19.49 7.14
N ILE A 296 -21.74 18.73 8.24
CA ILE A 296 -21.92 17.27 8.25
C ILE A 296 -23.21 16.82 7.55
N LYS A 297 -24.33 17.53 7.79
CA LYS A 297 -25.62 17.17 7.17
C LYS A 297 -25.58 17.32 5.65
N GLN A 298 -25.01 18.42 5.15
CA GLN A 298 -24.91 18.66 3.70
C GLN A 298 -23.95 17.65 3.05
N ALA A 299 -22.84 17.31 3.73
CA ALA A 299 -21.93 16.25 3.29
C ALA A 299 -22.64 14.89 3.18
N ILE A 300 -23.47 14.52 4.17
CA ILE A 300 -24.29 13.29 4.11
C ILE A 300 -25.25 13.31 2.91
N LYS A 301 -25.85 14.45 2.57
CA LYS A 301 -26.69 14.57 1.36
C LYS A 301 -25.89 14.33 0.09
N CYS A 302 -24.68 14.89 -0.02
CA CYS A 302 -23.78 14.61 -1.15
C CYS A 302 -23.52 13.10 -1.29
N TYR A 303 -23.11 12.45 -0.21
CA TYR A 303 -22.81 11.01 -0.23
C TYR A 303 -24.05 10.17 -0.53
N TYR A 304 -25.20 10.49 0.06
CA TYR A 304 -26.42 9.72 -0.16
C TYR A 304 -26.97 9.91 -1.59
N ALA A 305 -26.80 11.09 -2.19
CA ALA A 305 -27.11 11.31 -3.59
C ALA A 305 -26.28 10.40 -4.52
N ILE A 306 -25.02 10.10 -4.17
CA ILE A 306 -24.21 9.12 -4.91
C ILE A 306 -24.85 7.74 -4.84
N VAL A 307 -25.23 7.30 -3.63
CA VAL A 307 -25.83 5.98 -3.40
C VAL A 307 -27.14 5.81 -4.18
N VAL A 308 -27.98 6.84 -4.21
CA VAL A 308 -29.29 6.78 -4.88
C VAL A 308 -29.18 6.90 -6.40
N HIS A 309 -28.42 7.87 -6.90
CA HIS A 309 -28.42 8.23 -8.32
C HIS A 309 -27.27 7.61 -9.11
N PHE A 310 -26.12 7.41 -8.47
CA PHE A 310 -24.87 7.08 -9.16
C PHE A 310 -24.12 5.90 -8.49
N PRO A 311 -24.80 4.81 -8.09
CA PRO A 311 -24.19 3.75 -7.27
C PRO A 311 -23.02 3.04 -7.96
N GLY A 312 -23.03 2.99 -9.30
CA GLY A 312 -21.96 2.42 -10.12
C GLY A 312 -20.83 3.39 -10.49
N SER A 313 -20.81 4.60 -9.92
CA SER A 313 -19.69 5.51 -10.16
C SER A 313 -18.40 4.94 -9.58
N TYR A 314 -17.33 5.05 -10.37
CA TYR A 314 -15.99 4.68 -9.97
C TYR A 314 -15.01 5.83 -10.27
N GLY A 315 -13.88 5.83 -9.55
CA GLY A 315 -12.69 6.61 -9.88
C GLY A 315 -11.49 5.67 -10.03
N TRP A 316 -10.31 6.26 -10.28
CA TRP A 316 -9.06 5.51 -10.38
C TRP A 316 -8.11 5.92 -9.26
N THR A 317 -7.49 4.95 -8.61
CA THR A 317 -6.42 5.20 -7.65
C THR A 317 -5.11 5.54 -8.38
N TYR A 318 -4.08 5.92 -7.62
CA TYR A 318 -2.73 6.15 -8.14
C TYR A 318 -2.17 4.93 -8.89
N TRP A 319 -2.44 3.72 -8.39
CA TRP A 319 -2.01 2.46 -9.00
C TRP A 319 -2.94 1.99 -10.14
N HIS A 320 -3.84 2.86 -10.60
CA HIS A 320 -4.84 2.55 -11.63
C HIS A 320 -5.74 1.35 -11.28
N THR A 321 -6.05 1.19 -10.00
CA THR A 321 -7.08 0.24 -9.55
C THR A 321 -8.44 0.96 -9.43
N PRO A 322 -9.56 0.29 -9.71
CA PRO A 322 -10.89 0.88 -9.60
C PRO A 322 -11.22 1.23 -8.14
N TRP A 323 -11.74 2.43 -7.92
CA TRP A 323 -12.28 2.86 -6.63
C TRP A 323 -13.80 3.05 -6.73
N SER A 324 -14.56 2.19 -6.05
CA SER A 324 -16.04 2.26 -6.04
C SER A 324 -16.53 3.42 -5.17
N VAL A 325 -16.92 4.53 -5.81
CA VAL A 325 -17.35 5.76 -5.12
C VAL A 325 -18.62 5.53 -4.33
N GLY A 326 -19.55 4.70 -4.83
CA GLY A 326 -20.79 4.36 -4.13
C GLY A 326 -20.55 3.63 -2.81
N GLN A 327 -19.65 2.65 -2.81
CA GLN A 327 -19.26 1.95 -1.58
C GLN A 327 -18.56 2.88 -0.58
N ALA A 328 -17.65 3.74 -1.06
CA ALA A 328 -17.00 4.75 -0.24
C ALA A 328 -18.00 5.75 0.36
N ALA A 329 -19.01 6.15 -0.40
CA ALA A 329 -20.07 7.05 0.08
C ALA A 329 -20.87 6.44 1.24
N ILE A 330 -21.24 5.16 1.16
CA ILE A 330 -21.90 4.45 2.27
C ILE A 330 -21.00 4.45 3.51
N ALA A 331 -19.71 4.15 3.34
CA ALA A 331 -18.75 4.14 4.43
C ALA A 331 -18.61 5.53 5.08
N LYS A 332 -18.52 6.61 4.29
CA LYS A 332 -18.50 7.99 4.81
C LYS A 332 -19.78 8.35 5.55
N ILE A 333 -20.97 7.98 5.06
CA ILE A 333 -22.23 8.24 5.78
C ILE A 333 -22.22 7.55 7.15
N ASN A 334 -21.86 6.26 7.20
CA ASN A 334 -21.83 5.49 8.43
C ASN A 334 -20.78 6.05 9.42
N TYR A 335 -19.61 6.43 8.94
CA TYR A 335 -18.58 7.11 9.71
C TYR A 335 -19.10 8.43 10.31
N LEU A 336 -19.72 9.28 9.49
CA LEU A 336 -20.22 10.58 9.92
C LEU A 336 -21.35 10.46 10.94
N LEU A 337 -22.30 9.54 10.74
CA LEU A 337 -23.40 9.31 11.69
C LEU A 337 -22.89 8.80 13.04
N ARG A 338 -21.93 7.87 13.02
CA ARG A 338 -21.28 7.33 14.23
C ARG A 338 -20.53 8.39 15.01
N ASN A 339 -19.77 9.24 14.33
CA ASN A 339 -19.01 10.34 14.94
C ASN A 339 -19.88 11.54 15.33
N ASN A 340 -21.15 11.56 14.90
CA ASN A 340 -22.11 12.61 15.22
C ASN A 340 -23.43 12.02 15.76
N PRO A 341 -23.41 11.29 16.90
CA PRO A 341 -24.58 10.58 17.41
C PRO A 341 -25.76 11.51 17.75
N LYS A 342 -25.49 12.81 17.98
CA LYS A 342 -26.49 13.86 18.15
C LYS A 342 -27.42 14.05 16.95
N LEU A 343 -27.01 13.61 15.76
CA LEU A 343 -27.86 13.61 14.57
C LEU A 343 -29.07 12.67 14.75
N GLY A 344 -28.91 11.56 15.50
CA GLY A 344 -30.00 10.67 15.87
C GLY A 344 -30.53 9.78 14.74
N PHE A 345 -29.72 9.53 13.71
CA PHE A 345 -30.06 8.68 12.57
C PHE A 345 -29.02 7.57 12.37
N LYS A 346 -29.47 6.46 11.78
CA LYS A 346 -28.65 5.41 11.17
C LYS A 346 -29.05 5.25 9.70
N LEU A 347 -28.13 4.79 8.84
CA LEU A 347 -28.44 4.36 7.50
C LEU A 347 -28.61 2.83 7.51
N SER A 348 -29.83 2.35 7.26
CA SER A 348 -30.16 0.93 7.30
C SER A 348 -30.27 0.34 5.89
N ASP A 349 -29.83 -0.91 5.75
CA ASP A 349 -29.92 -1.74 4.54
C ASP A 349 -29.16 -1.23 3.30
N ALA A 350 -28.41 -0.13 3.43
CA ALA A 350 -27.63 0.42 2.32
C ALA A 350 -26.47 -0.51 1.97
N GLN A 351 -26.44 -0.96 0.72
CA GLN A 351 -25.41 -1.85 0.21
C GLN A 351 -25.24 -1.67 -1.31
N ILE A 352 -23.98 -1.55 -1.74
CA ILE A 352 -23.60 -1.60 -3.16
C ILE A 352 -22.62 -2.76 -3.33
N ARG A 353 -23.00 -3.75 -4.14
CA ARG A 353 -22.14 -4.89 -4.48
C ARG A 353 -21.70 -4.75 -5.93
N ILE A 354 -20.40 -4.88 -6.16
CA ILE A 354 -19.81 -4.91 -7.50
C ILE A 354 -19.44 -6.36 -7.78
N ILE A 355 -20.22 -7.03 -8.61
CA ILE A 355 -19.86 -8.37 -9.09
C ILE A 355 -18.75 -8.18 -10.15
N ASN A 356 -17.71 -9.01 -10.07
CA ASN A 356 -16.45 -8.91 -10.82
C ASN A 356 -15.49 -7.77 -10.39
N GLY A 357 -15.82 -7.01 -9.35
CA GLY A 357 -15.02 -5.85 -8.90
C GLY A 357 -13.72 -6.16 -8.14
N PHE A 358 -13.07 -7.30 -8.38
CA PHE A 358 -11.78 -7.67 -7.77
C PHE A 358 -10.63 -7.70 -8.78
N ASP A 359 -10.84 -7.17 -9.98
CA ASP A 359 -9.81 -6.90 -10.97
C ASP A 359 -9.85 -5.42 -11.40
N ASN A 360 -9.07 -5.08 -12.43
CA ASN A 360 -8.98 -3.70 -12.92
C ASN A 360 -9.88 -3.43 -14.14
N ASP A 361 -10.72 -4.38 -14.55
CA ASP A 361 -11.60 -4.29 -15.72
C ASP A 361 -13.03 -3.91 -15.33
N VAL A 362 -13.26 -2.61 -15.14
CA VAL A 362 -14.59 -2.05 -14.84
C VAL A 362 -15.63 -2.26 -15.94
N SER A 363 -15.24 -2.71 -17.14
CA SER A 363 -16.19 -2.94 -18.23
C SER A 363 -17.05 -4.18 -18.03
N ASN A 364 -16.59 -5.10 -17.18
CA ASN A 364 -17.29 -6.35 -16.84
C ASN A 364 -18.07 -6.27 -15.52
N ASP A 365 -17.99 -5.13 -14.82
CA ASP A 365 -18.61 -4.92 -13.51
C ASP A 365 -20.13 -4.93 -13.59
N VAL A 366 -20.77 -5.64 -12.64
CA VAL A 366 -22.22 -5.60 -12.46
C VAL A 366 -22.55 -5.02 -11.09
N VAL A 367 -23.25 -3.89 -11.09
CA VAL A 367 -23.56 -3.12 -9.89
C VAL A 367 -24.94 -3.51 -9.36
N ILE A 368 -24.97 -4.17 -8.19
CA ILE A 368 -26.20 -4.49 -7.46
C ILE A 368 -26.37 -3.46 -6.34
N THR A 369 -27.51 -2.75 -6.35
CA THR A 369 -27.70 -1.60 -5.46
C THR A 369 -28.94 -1.76 -4.59
N ASN A 370 -28.75 -1.67 -3.28
CA ASN A 370 -29.77 -1.28 -2.33
C ASN A 370 -29.36 0.06 -1.71
N PRO A 371 -30.08 1.16 -1.99
CA PRO A 371 -29.68 2.46 -1.44
C PRO A 371 -29.95 2.58 0.06
N GLY A 372 -30.74 1.68 0.65
CA GLY A 372 -31.11 1.75 2.05
C GLY A 372 -31.96 2.98 2.38
N LYS A 373 -32.15 3.25 3.67
CA LYS A 373 -32.95 4.37 4.18
C LYS A 373 -32.43 4.89 5.51
N PHE A 374 -32.63 6.18 5.76
CA PHE A 374 -32.34 6.75 7.07
C PHE A 374 -33.44 6.39 8.08
N GLU A 375 -33.04 5.86 9.23
CA GLU A 375 -33.93 5.54 10.33
C GLU A 375 -33.55 6.35 11.58
N LYS A 376 -34.56 6.90 12.26
CA LYS A 376 -34.34 7.55 13.57
C LYS A 376 -33.98 6.49 14.60
N ILE A 377 -32.90 6.72 15.33
CA ILE A 377 -32.48 5.84 16.42
C ILE A 377 -33.45 6.03 17.60
N GLY A 378 -34.21 4.99 17.93
CA GLY A 378 -35.20 5.01 19.00
C GLY A 378 -34.55 5.13 20.39
N LEU A 379 -35.30 5.64 21.38
CA LEU A 379 -34.83 5.80 22.76
C LEU A 379 -34.35 4.47 23.38
N PHE A 380 -35.02 3.36 23.03
CA PHE A 380 -34.69 2.01 23.49
C PHE A 380 -33.44 1.41 22.81
N GLU A 381 -33.15 1.77 21.56
CA GLU A 381 -31.90 1.36 20.89
C GLU A 381 -30.67 2.01 21.53
N LYS A 382 -30.81 3.26 22.01
CA LYS A 382 -29.74 3.95 22.76
C LYS A 382 -29.42 3.29 24.11
N LEU A 383 -30.36 2.52 24.65
CA LEU A 383 -30.27 1.86 25.96
C LEU A 383 -29.97 0.36 25.86
N LYS A 384 -30.00 -0.23 24.66
CA LYS A 384 -29.66 -1.65 24.49
C LYS A 384 -28.15 -1.84 24.72
N PRO A 385 -27.73 -2.75 25.61
CA PRO A 385 -26.34 -3.17 25.66
C PRO A 385 -25.93 -3.75 24.30
N LYS A 386 -24.69 -3.46 23.85
CA LYS A 386 -24.16 -3.95 22.56
C LYS A 386 -24.13 -5.49 22.48
N THR A 387 -24.13 -6.19 23.61
CA THR A 387 -24.06 -7.64 23.70
C THR A 387 -25.41 -8.26 24.06
N SER A 388 -25.78 -9.30 23.31
CA SER A 388 -26.79 -10.27 23.70
C SER A 388 -26.40 -10.91 25.05
N LEU A 389 -27.39 -11.11 25.94
CA LEU A 389 -27.20 -11.83 27.21
C LEU A 389 -27.06 -13.35 27.00
N GLU A 390 -27.37 -13.86 25.81
CA GLU A 390 -27.23 -15.28 25.48
C GLU A 390 -25.78 -15.60 25.11
N LYS A 391 -25.24 -16.69 25.67
CA LYS A 391 -23.91 -17.17 25.33
C LYS A 391 -23.88 -17.56 23.85
N PRO A 392 -22.92 -17.05 23.05
CA PRO A 392 -22.86 -17.36 21.63
C PRO A 392 -22.56 -18.85 21.43
N VAL A 393 -23.27 -19.48 20.49
CA VAL A 393 -23.13 -20.91 20.17
C VAL A 393 -22.03 -21.10 19.13
N LEU A 394 -21.04 -21.93 19.44
CA LEU A 394 -19.93 -22.26 18.55
C LEU A 394 -20.41 -23.16 17.40
N LYS A 395 -20.19 -22.73 16.16
CA LYS A 395 -20.46 -23.51 14.94
C LYS A 395 -19.29 -24.42 14.56
N ARG A 396 -18.06 -23.87 14.58
CA ARG A 396 -16.81 -24.61 14.33
C ARG A 396 -15.61 -23.87 14.90
N ALA A 397 -14.49 -24.57 15.05
CA ALA A 397 -13.20 -23.99 15.36
C ALA A 397 -12.13 -24.45 14.37
N LEU A 398 -11.16 -23.59 14.07
CA LEU A 398 -9.95 -23.90 13.28
C LEU A 398 -8.71 -23.75 14.18
N GLY A 399 -7.68 -24.57 13.95
CA GLY A 399 -6.52 -24.71 14.83
C GLY A 399 -6.80 -25.66 16.01
N THR A 400 -5.83 -26.51 16.36
CA THR A 400 -5.96 -27.47 17.47
C THR A 400 -5.22 -27.07 18.75
N GLY A 401 -4.35 -26.06 18.67
CA GLY A 401 -3.52 -25.63 19.79
C GLY A 401 -4.14 -24.52 20.63
N LYS A 402 -3.27 -23.75 21.30
CA LYS A 402 -3.68 -22.60 22.11
C LYS A 402 -4.30 -21.46 21.29
N VAL A 403 -3.93 -21.34 20.01
CA VAL A 403 -4.44 -20.30 19.10
C VAL A 403 -5.50 -20.91 18.20
N ARG A 404 -6.73 -20.40 18.28
CA ARG A 404 -7.87 -20.98 17.55
C ARG A 404 -8.75 -19.90 16.96
N LEU A 405 -9.36 -20.17 15.81
CA LEU A 405 -10.41 -19.32 15.24
C LEU A 405 -11.76 -19.96 15.52
N ALA A 406 -12.58 -19.29 16.31
CA ALA A 406 -13.95 -19.70 16.60
C ALA A 406 -14.92 -19.03 15.62
N GLN A 407 -15.72 -19.83 14.93
CA GLN A 407 -16.89 -19.34 14.19
C GLN A 407 -18.16 -19.68 14.97
N TYR A 408 -19.04 -18.70 15.13
CA TYR A 408 -20.31 -18.85 15.84
C TYR A 408 -21.47 -19.10 14.86
N GLU A 409 -22.63 -19.55 15.38
CA GLU A 409 -23.84 -19.77 14.56
C GLU A 409 -24.35 -18.49 13.87
N THR A 410 -24.04 -17.32 14.44
CA THR A 410 -24.29 -16.00 13.82
C THR A 410 -23.46 -15.76 12.55
N GLY A 411 -22.43 -16.59 12.32
CA GLY A 411 -21.43 -16.41 11.27
C GLY A 411 -20.25 -15.53 11.68
N ASP A 412 -20.27 -14.98 12.89
CA ASP A 412 -19.18 -14.15 13.44
C ASP A 412 -17.95 -15.00 13.74
N TRP A 413 -16.78 -14.37 13.67
CA TRP A 413 -15.49 -14.97 13.91
C TRP A 413 -14.72 -14.28 15.02
N GLN A 414 -14.07 -15.08 15.86
CA GLN A 414 -13.22 -14.57 16.93
C GLN A 414 -11.93 -15.38 16.98
N LEU A 415 -10.81 -14.68 17.13
CA LEU A 415 -9.53 -15.30 17.45
C LEU A 415 -9.48 -15.56 18.96
N LEU A 416 -9.04 -16.74 19.34
CA LEU A 416 -8.87 -17.18 20.72
C LEU A 416 -7.41 -17.52 20.97
N VAL A 417 -6.90 -17.09 22.13
CA VAL A 417 -5.59 -17.51 22.65
C VAL A 417 -5.82 -18.02 24.07
N ASN A 418 -5.45 -19.28 24.35
CA ASN A 418 -5.73 -19.96 25.61
C ASN A 418 -7.24 -19.90 25.98
N ASP A 419 -8.10 -20.16 25.00
CA ASP A 419 -9.56 -20.13 25.11
C ASP A 419 -10.19 -18.77 25.46
N ALA A 420 -9.38 -17.71 25.53
CA ALA A 420 -9.85 -16.35 25.75
C ALA A 420 -9.90 -15.57 24.42
N PRO A 421 -10.92 -14.71 24.22
CA PRO A 421 -10.94 -13.77 23.10
C PRO A 421 -9.65 -12.96 22.99
N TYR A 422 -9.07 -12.95 21.80
CA TYR A 422 -7.84 -12.23 21.49
C TYR A 422 -8.09 -11.30 20.30
N ILE A 423 -7.89 -10.00 20.53
CA ILE A 423 -7.94 -8.97 19.49
C ILE A 423 -6.50 -8.62 19.16
N ILE A 424 -6.14 -8.65 17.88
CA ILE A 424 -4.80 -8.26 17.41
C ILE A 424 -4.66 -6.74 17.54
N LYS A 425 -3.98 -6.30 18.59
CA LYS A 425 -3.53 -4.92 18.81
C LYS A 425 -2.09 -4.84 18.34
N GLY A 426 -1.95 -4.90 17.01
CA GLY A 426 -0.70 -5.18 16.34
C GLY A 426 0.06 -3.93 15.92
N ILE A 427 1.38 -4.08 15.77
CA ILE A 427 2.23 -3.09 15.11
C ILE A 427 3.32 -3.78 14.29
N THR A 428 3.72 -3.18 13.17
CA THR A 428 4.93 -3.59 12.47
C THR A 428 6.16 -3.05 13.20
N TYR A 429 7.17 -3.91 13.38
CA TYR A 429 8.33 -3.57 14.19
C TYR A 429 9.64 -3.99 13.50
N ALA A 430 10.37 -3.00 13.01
CA ALA A 430 11.72 -3.15 12.49
C ALA A 430 12.42 -1.78 12.64
N PRO A 431 12.85 -1.39 13.87
CA PRO A 431 13.46 -0.08 14.06
C PRO A 431 14.75 0.01 13.24
N THR A 432 14.78 0.93 12.29
CA THR A 432 15.94 1.16 11.44
C THR A 432 16.70 2.39 11.90
N LYS A 433 18.01 2.25 12.07
CA LYS A 433 18.88 3.39 12.37
C LYS A 433 18.96 4.35 11.18
N VAL A 434 18.91 5.64 11.45
CA VAL A 434 19.14 6.69 10.45
C VAL A 434 20.46 6.47 9.72
N GLY A 435 20.43 6.58 8.39
CA GLY A 435 21.56 6.32 7.50
C GLY A 435 21.66 4.88 6.98
N GLN A 436 20.86 3.94 7.49
CA GLN A 436 20.78 2.58 6.95
C GLN A 436 19.66 2.46 5.90
N SER A 437 19.88 1.63 4.89
CA SER A 437 18.93 1.39 3.80
C SER A 437 19.08 -0.04 3.23
N PRO A 438 17.97 -0.69 2.85
CA PRO A 438 18.05 -1.96 2.13
C PRO A 438 18.56 -1.74 0.69
N ASP A 439 18.25 -0.61 0.06
CA ASP A 439 18.69 -0.26 -1.30
C ASP A 439 20.21 -0.07 -1.38
N GLU A 440 20.82 0.44 -0.30
CA GLU A 440 22.28 0.62 -0.19
C GLU A 440 22.98 -0.63 0.38
N GLY A 441 22.23 -1.64 0.81
CA GLY A 441 22.77 -2.83 1.49
C GLY A 441 23.48 -2.51 2.80
N THR A 442 23.05 -1.44 3.49
CA THR A 442 23.57 -0.97 4.78
C THR A 442 22.62 -1.29 5.94
N MET A 443 21.40 -1.76 5.65
CA MET A 443 20.42 -2.23 6.63
C MET A 443 21.01 -3.33 7.51
N GLY A 444 21.10 -3.06 8.82
CA GLY A 444 21.53 -4.05 9.80
C GLY A 444 20.35 -4.84 10.37
N ASN A 445 20.65 -5.69 11.35
CA ASN A 445 19.65 -6.48 12.05
C ASN A 445 19.39 -5.86 13.42
N TRP A 446 18.23 -5.22 13.61
CA TRP A 446 17.88 -4.56 14.86
C TRP A 446 17.93 -5.49 16.09
N MET A 447 17.83 -6.80 15.89
CA MET A 447 17.95 -7.81 16.95
C MET A 447 19.40 -8.08 17.38
N GLU A 448 20.38 -7.54 16.66
CA GLU A 448 21.83 -7.73 16.88
C GLU A 448 22.59 -6.41 17.05
N GLU A 449 21.94 -5.28 16.75
CA GLU A 449 22.55 -3.96 16.84
C GLU A 449 22.70 -3.50 18.30
N ASP A 450 23.96 -3.29 18.68
CA ASP A 450 24.42 -2.84 20.00
C ASP A 450 25.51 -1.78 19.80
N PHE A 451 25.10 -0.57 19.40
CA PHE A 451 25.97 0.55 19.10
C PHE A 451 26.61 1.15 20.36
N ASN A 452 25.98 0.98 21.53
CA ASN A 452 26.53 1.43 22.81
C ASN A 452 27.46 0.38 23.47
N ASN A 453 27.52 -0.85 22.93
CA ASN A 453 28.33 -1.99 23.38
C ASN A 453 28.00 -2.45 24.81
N ASN A 454 26.72 -2.41 25.21
CA ASN A 454 26.28 -2.83 26.54
C ASN A 454 25.81 -4.30 26.60
N GLY A 455 25.82 -5.01 25.47
CA GLY A 455 25.40 -6.40 25.31
C GLY A 455 23.90 -6.60 25.07
N LYS A 456 23.14 -5.54 24.77
CA LYS A 456 21.70 -5.59 24.49
C LYS A 456 21.40 -4.95 23.13
N ALA A 457 20.28 -5.35 22.54
CA ALA A 457 19.78 -4.71 21.33
C ALA A 457 19.25 -3.30 21.65
N ASP A 458 19.76 -2.28 20.95
CA ASP A 458 19.55 -0.87 21.33
C ASP A 458 18.06 -0.45 21.27
N GLY A 459 17.35 -0.79 20.18
CA GLY A 459 15.95 -0.39 20.00
C GLY A 459 15.02 -1.00 21.07
N PRO A 460 14.99 -2.35 21.21
CA PRO A 460 14.16 -3.02 22.19
C PRO A 460 14.37 -2.60 23.65
N TYR A 461 15.62 -2.32 24.05
CA TYR A 461 16.00 -2.21 25.45
C TYR A 461 16.54 -0.84 25.89
N ASP A 462 17.15 -0.07 24.99
CA ASP A 462 17.89 1.15 25.35
C ASP A 462 17.31 2.43 24.73
N ALA A 463 16.19 2.34 24.00
CA ALA A 463 15.51 3.52 23.48
C ALA A 463 15.00 4.43 24.63
N PHE A 464 15.11 5.75 24.48
CA PHE A 464 14.59 6.73 25.44
C PHE A 464 13.59 7.68 24.77
N VAL A 465 12.73 8.32 25.58
CA VAL A 465 11.73 9.26 25.08
C VAL A 465 12.21 10.69 25.29
N ASP A 466 12.42 11.41 24.19
CA ASP A 466 12.64 12.86 24.15
C ASP A 466 11.29 13.56 24.37
N ARG A 467 10.99 13.89 25.63
CA ARG A 467 9.69 14.40 26.09
C ARG A 467 9.49 15.86 25.71
N ASN A 468 10.56 16.65 25.68
CA ASN A 468 10.49 18.08 25.38
C ASN A 468 10.81 18.40 23.90
N LYS A 469 11.11 17.37 23.09
CA LYS A 469 11.42 17.43 21.66
C LYS A 469 12.67 18.29 21.36
N ASN A 470 13.67 18.28 22.24
CA ASN A 470 14.90 19.06 22.09
C ASN A 470 16.03 18.32 21.34
N ASN A 471 15.82 17.05 20.97
CA ASN A 471 16.80 16.16 20.32
C ASN A 471 18.04 15.82 21.18
N LEU A 472 17.90 15.87 22.50
CA LEU A 472 18.89 15.44 23.48
C LEU A 472 18.27 14.35 24.37
N GLN A 473 19.12 13.68 25.14
CA GLN A 473 18.68 12.86 26.26
C GLN A 473 18.91 13.67 27.54
N ASP A 474 17.84 14.18 28.14
CA ASP A 474 17.91 14.91 29.40
C ASP A 474 18.03 13.95 30.60
N ASN A 475 18.52 14.45 31.74
CA ASN A 475 18.76 13.61 32.93
C ASN A 475 17.49 12.90 33.47
N ASP A 476 16.30 13.40 33.13
CA ASP A 476 15.01 12.82 33.52
C ASP A 476 14.37 11.94 32.42
N GLU A 477 15.13 11.65 31.36
CA GLU A 477 14.77 10.79 30.23
C GLU A 477 15.59 9.48 30.27
N PRO A 478 15.23 8.55 31.17
CA PRO A 478 15.96 7.29 31.29
C PRO A 478 15.76 6.44 30.04
N ASP A 479 16.67 5.50 29.83
CA ASP A 479 16.50 4.41 28.87
C ASP A 479 15.26 3.58 29.30
N VAL A 480 14.38 3.30 28.33
CA VAL A 480 13.09 2.64 28.56
C VAL A 480 12.95 1.38 27.69
N GLY A 481 13.40 1.45 26.44
CA GLY A 481 13.27 0.40 25.45
C GLY A 481 11.90 0.39 24.75
N ASP A 482 11.92 0.10 23.44
CA ASP A 482 10.70 0.01 22.63
C ASP A 482 9.71 -1.03 23.16
N PHE A 483 10.17 -2.13 23.76
CA PHE A 483 9.29 -3.20 24.26
C PHE A 483 8.39 -2.72 25.39
N LEU A 484 8.94 -1.94 26.33
CA LEU A 484 8.16 -1.35 27.41
C LEU A 484 7.17 -0.30 26.87
N LEU A 485 7.63 0.55 25.94
CA LEU A 485 6.77 1.57 25.32
C LEU A 485 5.61 0.94 24.53
N MET A 486 5.87 -0.12 23.75
CA MET A 486 4.82 -0.87 23.05
C MET A 486 3.81 -1.50 24.02
N ARG A 487 4.28 -2.13 25.10
CA ARG A 487 3.40 -2.66 26.16
C ARG A 487 2.55 -1.57 26.78
N GLU A 488 3.13 -0.41 27.08
CA GLU A 488 2.41 0.72 27.64
C GLU A 488 1.36 1.31 26.69
N MET A 489 1.61 1.26 25.38
CA MET A 489 0.64 1.62 24.35
C MET A 489 -0.53 0.62 24.28
N GLY A 490 -0.34 -0.60 24.78
CA GLY A 490 -1.31 -1.69 24.72
C GLY A 490 -1.12 -2.64 23.54
N VAL A 491 0.05 -2.60 22.88
CA VAL A 491 0.44 -3.60 21.87
C VAL A 491 0.46 -4.98 22.53
N ASN A 492 -0.12 -5.96 21.84
CA ASN A 492 -0.04 -7.37 22.25
C ASN A 492 0.52 -8.28 21.15
N THR A 493 0.75 -7.77 19.94
CA THR A 493 1.28 -8.54 18.82
C THR A 493 2.24 -7.70 17.97
N ILE A 494 3.35 -8.28 17.53
CA ILE A 494 4.15 -7.72 16.42
C ILE A 494 4.07 -8.62 15.18
N ARG A 495 4.17 -8.01 14.00
CA ARG A 495 4.30 -8.72 12.72
C ARG A 495 5.74 -8.64 12.23
N LEU A 496 6.33 -9.81 11.96
CA LEU A 496 7.70 -9.95 11.45
C LEU A 496 7.76 -10.93 10.28
N TYR A 497 8.83 -10.85 9.50
CA TYR A 497 9.22 -11.86 8.52
C TYR A 497 10.51 -12.54 8.96
N HIS A 498 10.63 -13.86 8.75
CA HIS A 498 11.82 -14.61 9.18
C HIS A 498 13.07 -14.34 8.34
N HIS A 499 12.90 -13.62 7.23
CA HIS A 499 13.94 -13.13 6.32
C HIS A 499 13.61 -11.68 5.90
N PRO A 500 14.55 -10.91 5.32
CA PRO A 500 15.92 -11.29 4.97
C PRO A 500 16.88 -11.42 6.16
N LEU A 501 16.52 -10.84 7.32
CA LEU A 501 17.36 -10.79 8.50
C LEU A 501 17.00 -11.92 9.47
N LYS A 502 18.03 -12.49 10.12
CA LYS A 502 17.85 -13.63 11.03
C LYS A 502 17.13 -13.21 12.31
N ILE A 503 16.10 -13.96 12.68
CA ILE A 503 15.37 -13.78 13.94
C ILE A 503 16.16 -14.35 15.13
N LYS A 504 16.17 -13.60 16.24
CA LYS A 504 16.70 -14.03 17.55
C LYS A 504 15.56 -14.50 18.45
N LYS A 505 15.50 -15.83 18.66
CA LYS A 505 14.42 -16.46 19.43
C LYS A 505 14.37 -15.96 20.87
N GLU A 506 15.53 -15.74 21.47
CA GLU A 506 15.70 -15.23 22.83
C GLU A 506 15.07 -13.86 23.04
N ILE A 507 15.19 -12.96 22.06
CA ILE A 507 14.57 -11.62 22.12
C ILE A 507 13.05 -11.73 22.02
N LEU A 508 12.53 -12.62 21.17
CA LEU A 508 11.09 -12.84 21.06
C LEU A 508 10.50 -13.57 22.28
N ARG A 509 11.27 -14.46 22.93
CA ARG A 509 10.87 -15.05 24.22
C ARG A 509 10.79 -13.98 25.29
N ASP A 510 11.78 -13.13 25.40
CA ASP A 510 11.78 -12.00 26.34
C ASP A 510 10.61 -11.04 26.10
N LEU A 511 10.37 -10.67 24.83
CA LEU A 511 9.21 -9.87 24.41
C LEU A 511 7.88 -10.48 24.91
N TYR A 512 7.71 -11.78 24.77
CA TYR A 512 6.51 -12.47 25.21
C TYR A 512 6.43 -12.63 26.72
N GLU A 513 7.49 -13.11 27.37
CA GLU A 513 7.50 -13.43 28.81
C GLU A 513 7.41 -12.18 29.68
N ASN A 514 8.12 -11.10 29.30
CA ASN A 514 8.22 -9.89 30.12
C ASN A 514 7.24 -8.80 29.69
N TYR A 515 6.77 -8.81 28.43
CA TYR A 515 5.87 -7.77 27.91
C TYR A 515 4.52 -8.28 27.42
N GLY A 516 4.32 -9.61 27.33
CA GLY A 516 3.06 -10.20 26.92
C GLY A 516 2.75 -10.03 25.43
N ILE A 517 3.77 -9.75 24.61
CA ILE A 517 3.61 -9.47 23.18
C ILE A 517 3.94 -10.74 22.38
N MET A 518 2.97 -11.20 21.60
CA MET A 518 3.10 -12.35 20.69
C MET A 518 3.65 -11.92 19.32
N THR A 519 3.98 -12.88 18.47
CA THR A 519 4.53 -12.65 17.13
C THR A 519 3.73 -13.38 16.07
N VAL A 520 3.32 -12.66 15.03
CA VAL A 520 2.96 -13.23 13.73
C VAL A 520 4.23 -13.35 12.92
N MET A 521 4.56 -14.57 12.50
CA MET A 521 5.78 -14.87 11.76
C MET A 521 5.45 -15.14 10.30
N GLY A 522 6.07 -14.37 9.40
CA GLY A 522 5.79 -14.43 7.97
C GLY A 522 6.94 -14.88 7.09
N ASP A 523 6.56 -15.39 5.91
CA ASP A 523 7.43 -15.59 4.74
C ASP A 523 6.87 -14.75 3.57
N PHE A 524 7.73 -14.06 2.83
CA PHE A 524 7.39 -13.22 1.67
C PHE A 524 6.82 -14.03 0.50
N LEU A 525 6.96 -15.36 0.51
CA LEU A 525 6.43 -16.27 -0.49
C LEU A 525 6.80 -15.81 -1.91
N GLY A 526 8.08 -15.44 -2.11
CA GLY A 526 8.57 -15.00 -3.42
C GLY A 526 8.32 -13.52 -3.76
N LYS A 527 7.66 -12.72 -2.91
CA LYS A 527 7.64 -11.27 -3.09
C LYS A 527 9.08 -10.74 -3.05
N TYR A 528 9.40 -9.74 -3.87
CA TYR A 528 10.75 -9.18 -3.97
C TYR A 528 11.81 -10.23 -4.39
N ALA A 529 11.37 -11.33 -5.02
CA ALA A 529 12.17 -12.53 -5.30
C ALA A 529 12.72 -13.28 -4.05
N ILE A 530 12.35 -12.86 -2.83
CA ILE A 530 12.87 -13.45 -1.58
C ILE A 530 12.32 -14.86 -1.37
N GLY A 531 13.19 -15.81 -1.01
CA GLY A 531 12.85 -17.22 -0.79
C GLY A 531 12.73 -18.06 -2.08
N SER A 532 12.48 -17.43 -3.24
CA SER A 532 12.33 -18.15 -4.52
C SER A 532 13.65 -18.49 -5.22
N GLY A 533 14.71 -17.73 -4.93
CA GLY A 533 15.97 -17.77 -5.68
C GLY A 533 15.87 -17.26 -7.13
N ALA A 534 14.75 -16.65 -7.51
CA ALA A 534 14.59 -16.00 -8.80
C ALA A 534 15.45 -14.73 -8.88
N PRO A 535 15.91 -14.32 -10.08
CA PRO A 535 16.43 -12.98 -10.26
C PRO A 535 15.31 -11.95 -10.09
N TRP A 536 15.66 -10.72 -9.76
CA TRP A 536 14.71 -9.62 -9.58
C TRP A 536 13.81 -9.35 -10.80
N ASN A 537 14.35 -9.53 -12.00
CA ASN A 537 13.62 -9.50 -13.27
C ASN A 537 13.99 -10.77 -14.06
N PRO A 538 13.02 -11.62 -14.48
CA PRO A 538 11.56 -11.40 -14.47
C PRO A 538 10.87 -11.51 -13.09
N GLY A 539 11.59 -11.88 -12.02
CA GLY A 539 11.02 -12.08 -10.69
C GLY A 539 10.56 -13.51 -10.44
N THR A 540 9.92 -13.74 -9.29
CA THR A 540 9.33 -15.04 -8.95
C THR A 540 8.22 -15.41 -9.93
N ASP A 541 8.32 -16.62 -10.48
CA ASP A 541 7.28 -17.24 -11.29
C ASP A 541 6.61 -18.37 -10.52
N TYR A 542 5.31 -18.22 -10.18
CA TYR A 542 4.54 -19.23 -9.45
C TYR A 542 4.18 -20.48 -10.28
N ASN A 543 4.51 -20.51 -11.58
CA ASN A 543 4.44 -21.71 -12.42
C ASN A 543 5.80 -22.44 -12.52
N ASN A 544 6.88 -21.85 -12.00
CA ASN A 544 8.20 -22.46 -12.04
C ASN A 544 8.40 -23.42 -10.85
N GLU A 545 8.58 -24.71 -11.15
CA GLU A 545 8.72 -25.76 -10.13
C GLU A 545 9.94 -25.57 -9.20
N GLU A 546 11.05 -25.04 -9.70
CA GLU A 546 12.24 -24.80 -8.88
C GLU A 546 12.03 -23.63 -7.91
N HIS A 547 11.38 -22.55 -8.37
CA HIS A 547 11.01 -21.43 -7.49
C HIS A 547 10.04 -21.89 -6.40
N LYS A 548 8.98 -22.63 -6.78
CA LYS A 548 8.02 -23.21 -5.83
C LYS A 548 8.68 -24.09 -4.80
N LYS A 549 9.56 -25.00 -5.23
CA LYS A 549 10.31 -25.89 -4.33
C LYS A 549 11.12 -25.10 -3.30
N LYS A 550 11.89 -24.10 -3.72
CA LYS A 550 12.67 -23.25 -2.81
C LYS A 550 11.81 -22.48 -1.81
N MET A 551 10.66 -21.96 -2.26
CA MET A 551 9.72 -21.27 -1.38
C MET A 551 9.08 -22.23 -0.35
N VAL A 552 8.72 -23.46 -0.76
CA VAL A 552 8.23 -24.50 0.16
C VAL A 552 9.31 -24.87 1.18
N GLU A 553 10.57 -24.99 0.75
CA GLU A 553 11.72 -25.24 1.64
C GLU A 553 11.91 -24.08 2.64
N SER A 554 11.83 -22.82 2.19
CA SER A 554 11.90 -21.62 3.05
C SER A 554 10.84 -21.64 4.15
N VAL A 555 9.57 -21.84 3.76
CA VAL A 555 8.44 -21.89 4.69
C VAL A 555 8.55 -23.08 5.64
N THR A 556 8.95 -24.25 5.14
CA THR A 556 9.15 -25.45 5.97
C THR A 556 10.19 -25.19 7.06
N ASN A 557 11.31 -24.55 6.70
CA ASN A 557 12.36 -24.20 7.65
C ASN A 557 11.86 -23.20 8.70
N MET A 558 11.12 -22.17 8.28
CA MET A 558 10.48 -21.22 9.21
C MET A 558 9.58 -21.94 10.21
N VAL A 559 8.63 -22.76 9.74
CA VAL A 559 7.69 -23.46 10.63
C VAL A 559 8.43 -24.39 11.58
N MET A 560 9.37 -25.20 11.08
CA MET A 560 10.13 -26.12 11.92
C MET A 560 11.01 -25.41 12.96
N GLU A 561 11.48 -24.20 12.67
CA GLU A 561 12.28 -23.40 13.61
C GLU A 561 11.42 -22.79 14.73
N PHE A 562 10.20 -22.34 14.43
CA PHE A 562 9.41 -21.52 15.34
C PHE A 562 8.12 -22.16 15.91
N LYS A 563 7.60 -23.26 15.35
CA LYS A 563 6.28 -23.79 15.72
C LYS A 563 6.10 -24.12 17.21
N ASP A 564 7.16 -24.52 17.88
CA ASP A 564 7.14 -24.89 19.30
C ASP A 564 7.34 -23.68 20.23
N GLU A 565 7.47 -22.46 19.69
CA GLU A 565 7.69 -21.25 20.47
C GLU A 565 6.39 -20.70 21.08
N PRO A 566 6.41 -20.31 22.37
CA PRO A 566 5.20 -19.89 23.08
C PRO A 566 4.65 -18.54 22.60
N TYR A 567 5.46 -17.75 21.89
CA TYR A 567 5.07 -16.44 21.38
C TYR A 567 4.43 -16.47 19.99
N ILE A 568 4.47 -17.58 19.26
CA ILE A 568 3.86 -17.64 17.93
C ILE A 568 2.34 -17.55 18.04
N LEU A 569 1.77 -16.59 17.30
CA LEU A 569 0.33 -16.42 17.15
C LEU A 569 -0.18 -17.22 15.94
N PHE A 570 0.33 -16.96 14.74
CA PHE A 570 0.05 -17.72 13.53
C PHE A 570 1.06 -17.42 12.42
N TRP A 571 0.98 -18.17 11.33
CA TRP A 571 1.84 -18.04 10.15
C TRP A 571 1.25 -17.08 9.11
N LEU A 572 2.08 -16.22 8.52
CA LEU A 572 1.67 -15.27 7.49
C LEU A 572 2.37 -15.54 6.15
N LEU A 573 1.60 -15.76 5.11
CA LEU A 573 2.11 -15.99 3.76
C LEU A 573 2.02 -14.73 2.89
N GLY A 574 3.13 -14.35 2.28
CA GLY A 574 3.23 -13.23 1.35
C GLY A 574 3.36 -11.86 2.01
N ASN A 575 3.58 -10.84 1.17
CA ASN A 575 3.42 -9.40 1.44
C ASN A 575 2.97 -8.70 0.15
N GLU A 576 1.66 -8.57 -0.05
CA GLU A 576 1.08 -7.90 -1.22
C GLU A 576 1.56 -8.46 -2.58
N ASN A 577 1.80 -9.78 -2.67
CA ASN A 577 2.30 -10.44 -3.88
C ASN A 577 1.47 -10.10 -5.11
N VAL A 578 0.14 -9.95 -4.94
CA VAL A 578 -0.84 -9.60 -5.98
C VAL A 578 -0.55 -8.29 -6.74
N TYR A 579 0.30 -7.39 -6.21
CA TYR A 579 0.75 -6.21 -6.96
C TYR A 579 1.85 -6.51 -8.00
N GLY A 580 2.36 -7.75 -8.09
CA GLY A 580 3.27 -8.14 -9.18
C GLY A 580 4.70 -7.60 -9.11
N TYR A 581 5.09 -7.02 -7.98
CA TYR A 581 6.43 -6.48 -7.83
C TYR A 581 7.47 -7.59 -7.60
N ALA A 582 8.39 -7.74 -8.56
CA ALA A 582 9.37 -8.82 -8.67
C ALA A 582 8.76 -10.24 -8.56
N CYS A 583 7.52 -10.39 -9.01
CA CYS A 583 6.82 -11.68 -9.15
C CYS A 583 5.69 -11.57 -10.18
N ASN A 584 5.07 -12.67 -10.60
CA ASN A 584 3.99 -12.67 -11.60
C ASN A 584 2.57 -12.84 -11.04
N ALA A 585 2.35 -12.60 -9.74
CA ALA A 585 1.03 -12.81 -9.13
C ALA A 585 -0.06 -11.83 -9.61
N ASP A 586 0.30 -10.69 -10.20
CA ASP A 586 -0.64 -9.77 -10.87
C ASP A 586 -1.11 -10.32 -12.23
N LYS A 587 -0.22 -11.00 -12.95
CA LYS A 587 -0.45 -11.57 -14.29
C LYS A 587 -1.11 -12.94 -14.23
N ASP A 588 -0.74 -13.75 -13.24
CA ASP A 588 -1.30 -15.08 -12.99
C ASP A 588 -1.66 -15.27 -11.49
N PRO A 589 -2.69 -14.56 -11.01
CA PRO A 589 -3.14 -14.68 -9.62
C PRO A 589 -3.69 -16.07 -9.29
N GLU A 590 -4.16 -16.82 -10.28
CA GLU A 590 -4.63 -18.19 -10.06
C GLU A 590 -3.47 -19.13 -9.69
N ALA A 591 -2.36 -19.08 -10.43
CA ALA A 591 -1.16 -19.85 -10.08
C ALA A 591 -0.65 -19.48 -8.68
N PHE A 592 -0.61 -18.18 -8.36
CA PHE A 592 -0.21 -17.70 -7.04
C PHE A 592 -1.07 -18.28 -5.91
N PHE A 593 -2.41 -18.16 -5.99
CA PHE A 593 -3.28 -18.63 -4.90
C PHE A 593 -3.31 -20.16 -4.79
N LYS A 594 -3.21 -20.90 -5.90
CA LYS A 594 -3.05 -22.36 -5.85
C LYS A 594 -1.76 -22.75 -5.13
N PHE A 595 -0.65 -22.07 -5.42
CA PHE A 595 0.61 -22.31 -4.74
C PHE A 595 0.55 -21.92 -3.25
N ALA A 596 -0.04 -20.76 -2.92
CA ALA A 596 -0.24 -20.36 -1.53
C ALA A 596 -1.08 -21.39 -0.75
N ASN A 597 -2.05 -22.03 -1.40
CA ASN A 597 -2.83 -23.13 -0.80
C ASN A 597 -1.98 -24.37 -0.52
N GLU A 598 -1.16 -24.80 -1.49
CA GLU A 598 -0.24 -25.93 -1.34
C GLU A 598 0.72 -25.71 -0.15
N VAL A 599 1.24 -24.49 -0.02
CA VAL A 599 2.09 -24.09 1.11
C VAL A 599 1.29 -24.10 2.42
N ALA A 600 0.06 -23.59 2.44
CA ALA A 600 -0.80 -23.65 3.63
C ALA A 600 -1.08 -25.10 4.09
N GLN A 601 -1.31 -26.02 3.15
CA GLN A 601 -1.46 -27.45 3.44
C GLN A 601 -0.17 -28.03 4.04
N THR A 602 0.98 -27.64 3.51
CA THR A 602 2.30 -28.04 4.02
C THR A 602 2.49 -27.56 5.46
N ILE A 603 2.20 -26.28 5.75
CA ILE A 603 2.26 -25.72 7.10
C ILE A 603 1.37 -26.54 8.04
N LYS A 604 0.10 -26.75 7.67
CA LYS A 604 -0.88 -27.47 8.50
C LYS A 604 -0.51 -28.93 8.77
N ALA A 605 0.25 -29.56 7.88
CA ALA A 605 0.79 -30.90 8.11
C ALA A 605 1.95 -30.90 9.12
N LEU A 606 2.76 -29.83 9.15
CA LEU A 606 3.91 -29.68 10.05
C LEU A 606 3.53 -29.12 11.43
N ASP A 607 2.51 -28.27 11.45
CA ASP A 607 1.98 -27.54 12.59
C ASP A 607 0.44 -27.43 12.48
N PRO A 608 -0.30 -28.38 13.08
CA PRO A 608 -1.76 -28.32 13.15
C PRO A 608 -2.27 -27.33 14.22
N GLU A 609 -1.38 -26.79 15.05
CA GLU A 609 -1.76 -25.98 16.21
C GLU A 609 -2.09 -24.54 15.83
N HIS A 610 -1.31 -23.94 14.93
CA HIS A 610 -1.44 -22.53 14.56
C HIS A 610 -2.19 -22.32 13.23
N PRO A 611 -3.07 -21.30 13.13
CA PRO A 611 -3.69 -20.90 11.87
C PRO A 611 -2.69 -20.45 10.80
N VAL A 612 -3.15 -20.40 9.55
CA VAL A 612 -2.41 -19.82 8.40
C VAL A 612 -3.16 -18.61 7.85
N ALA A 613 -2.46 -17.50 7.66
CA ALA A 613 -2.96 -16.26 7.08
C ALA A 613 -2.25 -15.92 5.77
N ILE A 614 -2.86 -15.06 4.95
CA ILE A 614 -2.21 -14.41 3.79
C ILE A 614 -2.08 -12.91 4.03
N CYS A 615 -1.08 -12.26 3.43
CA CYS A 615 -0.96 -10.80 3.37
C CYS A 615 -1.19 -10.33 1.92
N SER A 616 -2.42 -9.93 1.60
CA SER A 616 -2.80 -9.40 0.28
C SER A 616 -2.56 -7.88 0.18
N GLY A 617 -2.60 -7.36 -1.05
CA GLY A 617 -2.65 -5.93 -1.35
C GLY A 617 -4.09 -5.50 -1.65
N ASP A 618 -4.72 -4.83 -0.68
CA ASP A 618 -6.17 -4.62 -0.64
C ASP A 618 -6.99 -5.89 -1.00
N ILE A 619 -8.17 -5.75 -1.58
CA ILE A 619 -9.09 -6.82 -2.00
C ILE A 619 -8.83 -7.35 -3.41
N LEU A 620 -7.67 -7.07 -4.00
CA LEU A 620 -7.35 -7.52 -5.36
C LEU A 620 -7.39 -9.05 -5.46
N PHE A 621 -8.12 -9.55 -6.46
CA PHE A 621 -8.31 -10.96 -6.77
C PHE A 621 -8.89 -11.79 -5.60
N MET A 622 -9.67 -11.18 -4.71
CA MET A 622 -10.26 -11.85 -3.55
C MET A 622 -11.19 -13.02 -3.94
N ASP A 623 -11.86 -12.95 -5.08
CA ASP A 623 -12.64 -14.06 -5.64
C ASP A 623 -11.75 -15.29 -5.96
N LYS A 624 -10.57 -15.05 -6.54
CA LYS A 624 -9.58 -16.08 -6.85
C LYS A 624 -8.99 -16.66 -5.57
N PHE A 625 -8.65 -15.83 -4.58
CA PHE A 625 -8.26 -16.30 -3.24
C PHE A 625 -9.35 -17.17 -2.60
N GLY A 626 -10.59 -16.71 -2.67
CA GLY A 626 -11.79 -17.42 -2.22
C GLY A 626 -11.87 -18.84 -2.76
N LYS A 627 -11.62 -18.97 -4.05
CA LYS A 627 -11.76 -20.22 -4.82
C LYS A 627 -10.55 -21.14 -4.74
N PHE A 628 -9.34 -20.60 -4.79
CA PHE A 628 -8.12 -21.38 -5.01
C PHE A 628 -7.25 -21.57 -3.77
N ALA A 629 -7.52 -20.83 -2.69
CA ALA A 629 -6.80 -20.96 -1.42
C ALA A 629 -7.70 -21.34 -0.22
N PRO A 630 -8.49 -22.42 -0.26
CA PRO A 630 -9.41 -22.80 0.81
C PRO A 630 -8.73 -23.17 2.14
N ASP A 631 -7.47 -23.58 2.13
CA ASP A 631 -6.73 -24.00 3.33
C ASP A 631 -6.05 -22.84 4.07
N ILE A 632 -6.15 -21.61 3.56
CA ILE A 632 -5.74 -20.40 4.30
C ILE A 632 -6.90 -19.95 5.20
N ASP A 633 -6.65 -19.83 6.49
CA ASP A 633 -7.70 -19.60 7.50
C ASP A 633 -8.09 -18.12 7.61
N ILE A 634 -7.15 -17.19 7.45
CA ILE A 634 -7.34 -15.75 7.67
C ILE A 634 -6.98 -14.97 6.40
N PHE A 635 -7.88 -14.08 5.97
CA PHE A 635 -7.57 -13.10 4.94
C PHE A 635 -6.95 -11.85 5.57
N GLY A 636 -5.64 -11.68 5.43
CA GLY A 636 -4.94 -10.45 5.80
C GLY A 636 -4.73 -9.55 4.59
N THR A 637 -4.75 -8.24 4.80
CA THR A 637 -4.47 -7.27 3.74
C THR A 637 -3.88 -5.97 4.24
N ASN A 638 -2.92 -5.44 3.49
CA ASN A 638 -2.46 -4.06 3.64
C ASN A 638 -3.51 -3.15 2.99
N ALA A 639 -3.97 -2.10 3.69
CA ALA A 639 -5.05 -1.25 3.21
C ALA A 639 -4.95 0.19 3.73
N TYR A 640 -4.94 1.15 2.80
CA TYR A 640 -4.82 2.59 3.07
C TYR A 640 -6.03 3.35 2.48
N ARG A 641 -7.21 3.12 3.05
CA ARG A 641 -8.50 3.55 2.47
C ARG A 641 -9.04 4.90 2.96
N GLY A 642 -8.36 5.55 3.92
CA GLY A 642 -8.74 6.86 4.44
C GLY A 642 -9.09 6.88 5.92
N ASP A 643 -9.42 8.07 6.41
CA ASP A 643 -9.73 8.37 7.82
C ASP A 643 -11.06 7.79 8.34
N TYR A 644 -11.83 7.17 7.45
CA TYR A 644 -13.14 6.58 7.74
C TYR A 644 -13.12 5.05 7.80
N GLY A 645 -11.92 4.44 7.75
CA GLY A 645 -11.72 3.00 7.88
C GLY A 645 -11.76 2.24 6.55
N PHE A 646 -12.19 0.99 6.60
CA PHE A 646 -12.01 0.02 5.51
C PHE A 646 -13.30 -0.24 4.71
N GLY A 647 -14.43 0.30 5.18
CA GLY A 647 -15.69 0.36 4.44
C GLY A 647 -16.24 -1.02 4.08
N SER A 648 -16.48 -1.25 2.79
CA SER A 648 -17.07 -2.49 2.27
C SER A 648 -16.17 -3.72 2.40
N LEU A 649 -14.90 -3.59 2.82
CA LEU A 649 -13.94 -4.69 2.91
C LEU A 649 -14.48 -5.85 3.75
N TRP A 650 -14.93 -5.57 4.98
CA TRP A 650 -15.37 -6.59 5.93
C TRP A 650 -16.54 -7.42 5.41
N GLN A 651 -17.54 -6.73 4.87
CA GLN A 651 -18.73 -7.36 4.29
C GLN A 651 -18.38 -8.17 3.04
N GLN A 652 -17.48 -7.67 2.18
CA GLN A 652 -17.05 -8.40 0.99
C GLN A 652 -16.26 -9.66 1.37
N VAL A 653 -15.36 -9.60 2.35
CA VAL A 653 -14.69 -10.79 2.90
C VAL A 653 -15.75 -11.80 3.39
N LYS A 654 -16.72 -11.36 4.19
CA LYS A 654 -17.77 -12.25 4.71
C LYS A 654 -18.57 -12.94 3.59
N GLU A 655 -18.96 -12.19 2.57
CA GLU A 655 -19.81 -12.68 1.47
C GLU A 655 -19.06 -13.58 0.48
N TYR A 656 -17.87 -13.18 0.06
CA TYR A 656 -17.16 -13.85 -1.03
C TYR A 656 -16.25 -14.99 -0.56
N ILE A 657 -15.73 -14.92 0.68
CA ILE A 657 -14.77 -15.91 1.17
C ILE A 657 -15.19 -16.58 2.48
N GLY A 658 -16.10 -15.99 3.25
CA GLY A 658 -16.68 -16.61 4.45
C GLY A 658 -15.68 -16.86 5.59
N ARG A 659 -14.57 -16.13 5.60
CA ARG A 659 -13.42 -16.27 6.52
C ARG A 659 -13.23 -15.01 7.36
N PRO A 660 -12.53 -15.10 8.52
CA PRO A 660 -12.11 -13.92 9.26
C PRO A 660 -11.07 -13.10 8.48
N ALA A 661 -10.98 -11.81 8.80
CA ALA A 661 -10.02 -10.90 8.20
C ALA A 661 -9.28 -10.05 9.24
N MET A 662 -8.09 -9.60 8.86
CA MET A 662 -7.28 -8.63 9.61
C MET A 662 -6.63 -7.64 8.65
N ILE A 663 -6.32 -6.45 9.17
CA ILE A 663 -5.53 -5.47 8.40
C ILE A 663 -4.07 -5.67 8.75
N THR A 664 -3.24 -6.08 7.79
CA THR A 664 -1.82 -6.39 8.01
C THR A 664 -0.93 -5.15 7.99
N GLU A 665 -1.40 -4.04 7.43
CA GLU A 665 -0.85 -2.68 7.54
C GLU A 665 -1.94 -1.64 7.32
N PHE A 666 -1.95 -0.62 8.18
CA PHE A 666 -2.66 0.63 7.95
C PHE A 666 -2.01 1.78 8.72
N GLY A 667 -2.15 2.99 8.18
CA GLY A 667 -1.70 4.21 8.83
C GLY A 667 -1.74 5.40 7.89
N CYS A 668 -1.20 6.52 8.34
CA CYS A 668 -0.92 7.65 7.46
C CYS A 668 0.31 8.42 7.95
N PRO A 669 0.89 9.27 7.10
CA PRO A 669 1.99 10.12 7.49
C PRO A 669 1.64 11.09 8.63
N ALA A 670 2.63 11.36 9.49
CA ALA A 670 2.65 12.45 10.47
C ALA A 670 3.21 13.78 9.92
N TYR A 671 3.45 13.84 8.62
CA TYR A 671 3.77 15.05 7.87
C TYR A 671 2.63 15.34 6.89
N ALA A 672 2.35 16.63 6.70
CA ALA A 672 1.42 17.11 5.69
C ALA A 672 1.87 18.49 5.23
N GLU A 673 1.92 18.71 3.92
CA GLU A 673 2.33 19.99 3.34
C GLU A 673 1.45 21.13 3.86
N GLY A 674 2.09 22.24 4.26
CA GLY A 674 1.39 23.42 4.79
C GLY A 674 0.85 23.26 6.21
N LYS A 675 1.17 22.17 6.92
CA LYS A 675 0.83 21.96 8.34
C LYS A 675 2.06 22.03 9.22
N ILE A 676 1.90 22.59 10.41
CA ILE A 676 2.93 22.48 11.46
C ILE A 676 2.90 21.05 12.03
N ALA A 677 4.02 20.58 12.61
CA ALA A 677 4.16 19.22 13.12
C ALA A 677 3.03 18.82 14.08
N ASP A 678 2.63 19.70 15.00
CA ASP A 678 1.56 19.43 15.96
C ASP A 678 0.19 19.16 15.29
N GLU A 679 -0.12 19.89 14.21
CA GLU A 679 -1.34 19.69 13.43
C GLU A 679 -1.27 18.40 12.61
N ALA A 680 -0.13 18.11 11.98
CA ALA A 680 0.08 16.90 11.20
C ALA A 680 0.01 15.63 12.06
N GLU A 681 0.60 15.64 13.27
CA GLU A 681 0.45 14.56 14.24
C GLU A 681 -1.01 14.38 14.70
N ALA A 682 -1.78 15.47 14.81
CA ALA A 682 -3.20 15.39 15.17
C ALA A 682 -4.04 14.77 14.04
N LEU A 683 -3.72 15.08 12.78
CA LEU A 683 -4.33 14.47 11.61
C LEU A 683 -3.99 12.97 11.54
N GLN A 684 -2.74 12.60 11.84
CA GLN A 684 -2.31 11.21 11.95
C GLN A 684 -3.13 10.44 13.01
N ALA A 685 -3.23 11.00 14.22
CA ALA A 685 -4.02 10.40 15.29
C ALA A 685 -5.51 10.23 14.91
N SER A 686 -6.09 11.21 14.20
CA SER A 686 -7.47 11.13 13.73
C SER A 686 -7.70 10.01 12.72
N TYR A 687 -6.77 9.84 11.77
CA TYR A 687 -6.82 8.77 10.78
C TYR A 687 -6.77 7.38 11.44
N HIS A 688 -5.84 7.19 12.38
CA HIS A 688 -5.71 5.95 13.13
C HIS A 688 -6.94 5.65 13.99
N ARG A 689 -7.51 6.63 14.69
CA ARG A 689 -8.76 6.46 15.44
C ARG A 689 -9.88 5.97 14.53
N GLY A 690 -10.12 6.64 13.40
CA GLY A 690 -11.18 6.25 12.48
C GLY A 690 -10.99 4.84 11.90
N SER A 691 -9.74 4.48 11.60
CA SER A 691 -9.37 3.13 11.16
C SER A 691 -9.62 2.07 12.24
N TRP A 692 -9.17 2.31 13.47
CA TRP A 692 -9.35 1.36 14.58
C TRP A 692 -10.82 1.19 14.96
N GLU A 693 -11.58 2.28 15.05
CA GLU A 693 -13.02 2.22 15.31
C GLU A 693 -13.76 1.42 14.22
N ASP A 694 -13.35 1.50 12.96
CA ASP A 694 -13.94 0.66 11.89
C ASP A 694 -13.64 -0.83 12.07
N ILE A 695 -12.42 -1.19 12.50
CA ILE A 695 -12.08 -2.58 12.88
C ILE A 695 -12.99 -3.03 14.03
N GLU A 696 -13.08 -2.26 15.11
CA GLU A 696 -13.91 -2.59 16.29
C GLU A 696 -15.37 -2.82 15.93
N ASN A 697 -15.95 -1.99 15.07
CA ASN A 697 -17.35 -2.13 14.65
C ASN A 697 -17.60 -3.37 13.78
N ASN A 698 -16.56 -3.98 13.23
CA ASN A 698 -16.65 -5.20 12.44
C ASN A 698 -16.12 -6.46 13.16
N MET A 699 -15.73 -6.35 14.44
CA MET A 699 -15.41 -7.51 15.28
C MET A 699 -16.66 -8.32 15.62
N ALA A 700 -16.48 -9.58 16.04
CA ALA A 700 -17.57 -10.44 16.49
C ALA A 700 -18.50 -9.71 17.47
N PHE A 701 -19.81 -9.82 17.23
CA PHE A 701 -20.87 -9.25 18.05
C PHE A 701 -20.92 -7.72 18.13
N ALA A 702 -20.13 -6.99 17.34
CA ALA A 702 -20.13 -5.53 17.32
C ALA A 702 -21.26 -4.90 16.48
N GLY A 703 -21.98 -5.71 15.70
CA GLY A 703 -23.10 -5.29 14.85
C GLY A 703 -22.75 -5.01 13.39
N GLY A 704 -21.46 -4.97 13.03
CA GLY A 704 -20.99 -4.96 11.65
C GLY A 704 -20.87 -6.36 11.05
N ALA A 705 -19.86 -6.57 10.19
CA ALA A 705 -19.67 -7.86 9.52
C ALA A 705 -19.30 -9.01 10.49
N GLY A 706 -18.73 -8.71 11.66
CA GLY A 706 -18.45 -9.72 12.68
C GLY A 706 -17.26 -10.62 12.37
N ASN A 707 -16.38 -10.23 11.46
CA ASN A 707 -15.25 -11.04 10.98
C ASN A 707 -13.88 -10.36 11.14
N ALA A 708 -13.80 -9.17 11.73
CA ALA A 708 -12.52 -8.50 12.00
C ALA A 708 -11.81 -9.11 13.21
N LEU A 709 -10.53 -9.45 13.07
CA LEU A 709 -9.67 -9.99 14.14
C LEU A 709 -8.78 -8.94 14.82
N GLY A 710 -8.73 -7.71 14.29
CA GLY A 710 -7.77 -6.68 14.67
C GLY A 710 -6.93 -6.24 13.48
N GLY A 711 -5.77 -5.66 13.75
CA GLY A 711 -4.84 -5.24 12.70
C GLY A 711 -3.50 -4.73 13.21
N PHE A 712 -2.64 -4.35 12.27
CA PHE A 712 -1.28 -3.89 12.52
C PHE A 712 -1.09 -2.45 12.04
N VAL A 713 -0.74 -1.58 12.98
CA VAL A 713 -0.31 -0.21 12.68
C VAL A 713 0.99 -0.26 11.89
N PHE A 714 1.04 0.49 10.78
CA PHE A 714 2.25 0.75 10.03
C PHE A 714 2.64 2.22 10.24
N GLU A 715 3.64 2.52 11.07
CA GLU A 715 4.55 1.59 11.77
C GLU A 715 5.06 2.10 13.13
N TRP A 716 5.92 1.35 13.83
CA TRP A 716 6.46 1.78 15.13
C TRP A 716 7.33 3.05 15.04
N LEU A 717 8.35 3.03 14.18
CA LEU A 717 9.39 4.05 14.08
C LEU A 717 9.50 4.55 12.64
N ASP A 718 9.73 5.86 12.46
CA ASP A 718 10.01 6.41 11.14
C ASP A 718 11.22 5.74 10.45
N GLU A 719 11.03 5.37 9.19
CA GLU A 719 12.05 4.75 8.35
C GLU A 719 12.59 5.74 7.30
N TRP A 720 13.68 6.44 7.62
CA TRP A 720 14.29 7.53 6.80
C TRP A 720 14.84 7.08 5.44
N TRP A 721 14.83 5.78 5.14
CA TRP A 721 15.34 5.26 3.88
C TRP A 721 14.28 5.21 2.78
N LYS A 722 12.98 5.30 3.13
CA LYS A 722 11.88 5.11 2.16
C LYS A 722 11.75 6.24 1.14
N GLY A 723 12.31 7.42 1.40
CA GLY A 723 12.46 8.51 0.44
C GLY A 723 13.75 8.45 -0.39
N TYR A 724 14.52 7.36 -0.28
CA TYR A 724 15.76 7.06 -1.02
C TYR A 724 16.97 7.92 -0.62
N GLU A 725 16.89 8.61 0.53
CA GLU A 725 17.99 9.39 1.12
C GLU A 725 18.14 9.07 2.61
N PRO A 726 18.71 7.91 3.00
CA PRO A 726 18.63 7.39 4.37
C PRO A 726 19.21 8.30 5.46
N GLY A 727 20.07 9.26 5.11
CA GLY A 727 20.64 10.24 6.03
C GLY A 727 19.81 11.51 6.24
N ARG A 728 18.66 11.65 5.58
CA ARG A 728 17.79 12.84 5.66
C ARG A 728 16.33 12.41 5.75
N HIS A 729 15.61 12.95 6.74
CA HIS A 729 14.16 12.81 6.81
C HIS A 729 13.49 13.60 5.67
N ASP A 730 13.06 12.91 4.63
CA ASP A 730 12.52 13.49 3.40
C ASP A 730 11.03 13.78 3.53
N THR A 731 10.56 14.84 2.88
CA THR A 731 9.15 15.27 2.86
C THR A 731 8.48 15.04 1.50
N LYS A 732 9.11 14.25 0.63
CA LYS A 732 8.61 13.91 -0.70
C LYS A 732 7.31 13.12 -0.61
N GLY A 733 6.29 13.59 -1.33
CA GLY A 733 5.08 12.82 -1.59
C GLY A 733 5.38 11.74 -2.63
N LEU A 734 5.41 10.47 -2.21
CA LEU A 734 5.78 9.34 -3.06
C LEU A 734 4.65 8.91 -3.99
N TRP A 735 3.41 8.91 -3.48
CA TRP A 735 2.22 8.59 -4.27
C TRP A 735 0.97 9.26 -3.69
N VAL A 736 -0.06 9.39 -4.51
CA VAL A 736 -1.32 10.09 -4.15
C VAL A 736 -2.30 9.11 -3.52
N GLY A 737 -2.90 9.49 -2.39
CA GLY A 737 -3.88 8.67 -1.68
C GLY A 737 -4.75 9.47 -0.72
N PRO A 738 -5.63 8.82 0.05
CA PRO A 738 -6.55 9.48 0.97
C PRO A 738 -5.86 9.94 2.28
N PHE A 739 -4.73 10.65 2.14
CA PHE A 739 -3.90 11.17 3.23
C PHE A 739 -4.23 12.64 3.53
N PRO A 740 -3.76 13.19 4.67
CA PRO A 740 -4.15 14.53 5.11
C PRO A 740 -3.96 15.64 4.05
N ASP A 741 -2.84 15.63 3.33
CA ASP A 741 -2.54 16.53 2.20
C ASP A 741 -2.66 15.86 0.82
N GLY A 742 -3.05 14.59 0.79
CA GLY A 742 -3.24 13.79 -0.42
C GLY A 742 -2.02 12.96 -0.83
N TYR A 743 -0.91 13.00 -0.08
CA TYR A 743 0.31 12.28 -0.44
C TYR A 743 0.77 11.31 0.66
N MET A 744 1.35 10.20 0.21
CA MET A 744 2.09 9.30 1.09
C MET A 744 3.51 9.81 1.25
N HIS A 745 3.85 10.20 2.48
CA HIS A 745 5.21 10.49 2.92
C HIS A 745 5.70 9.31 3.77
N GLU A 746 6.22 8.27 3.11
CA GLU A 746 6.44 6.97 3.77
C GLU A 746 7.41 7.02 4.95
N GLU A 747 8.38 7.95 4.94
CA GLU A 747 9.30 8.12 6.07
C GLU A 747 8.64 8.67 7.35
N TRP A 748 7.38 9.09 7.27
CA TRP A 748 6.64 9.72 8.38
C TRP A 748 5.49 8.85 8.90
N LEU A 749 5.48 7.56 8.58
CA LEU A 749 4.43 6.63 9.00
C LEU A 749 4.53 6.20 10.47
N GLY A 750 5.67 6.42 11.12
CA GLY A 750 5.90 6.01 12.50
C GLY A 750 4.85 6.58 13.47
N VAL A 751 4.46 5.82 14.48
CA VAL A 751 3.81 6.37 15.69
C VAL A 751 4.84 6.99 16.64
N SER A 752 6.12 6.78 16.37
CA SER A 752 7.28 7.45 16.96
C SER A 752 8.23 7.98 15.89
N GLY A 753 8.78 9.17 16.11
CA GLY A 753 9.88 9.73 15.31
C GLY A 753 11.26 9.50 15.93
N GLN A 754 12.31 9.76 15.15
CA GLN A 754 13.73 9.65 15.54
C GLN A 754 14.42 11.01 15.81
N GLY A 755 13.63 12.09 16.01
CA GLY A 755 14.14 13.45 16.21
C GLY A 755 14.91 13.96 14.99
N ASP A 756 16.06 14.59 15.21
CA ASP A 756 16.96 15.05 14.13
C ASP A 756 17.92 13.97 13.60
N GLY A 757 17.75 12.72 14.06
CA GLY A 757 18.55 11.56 13.65
C GLY A 757 19.92 11.44 14.30
N LYS A 758 20.42 12.44 15.04
CA LYS A 758 21.78 12.39 15.65
C LYS A 758 21.93 11.33 16.72
N LEU A 759 20.86 11.09 17.49
CA LEU A 759 20.82 10.09 18.56
C LEU A 759 20.12 8.78 18.10
N SER A 760 19.98 8.57 16.79
CA SER A 760 19.48 7.30 16.26
C SER A 760 20.48 6.16 16.52
N PRO A 761 20.04 4.96 16.94
CA PRO A 761 18.64 4.50 17.02
C PRO A 761 17.99 4.62 18.41
N PHE A 762 18.53 5.43 19.33
CA PHE A 762 18.06 5.50 20.73
C PHE A 762 16.86 6.42 20.94
N LEU A 763 16.83 7.58 20.29
CA LEU A 763 15.82 8.61 20.57
C LEU A 763 14.43 8.25 20.01
N ARG A 764 13.38 8.48 20.81
CA ARG A 764 11.96 8.39 20.43
C ARG A 764 11.23 9.68 20.71
N GLN A 765 10.58 10.24 19.69
CA GLN A 765 9.55 11.26 19.86
C GLN A 765 8.18 10.64 19.63
N LEU A 766 7.52 10.26 20.73
CA LEU A 766 6.19 9.64 20.68
C LEU A 766 5.16 10.63 20.15
N ARG A 767 4.39 10.24 19.12
CA ARG A 767 3.40 11.09 18.47
C ARG A 767 2.04 11.00 19.12
N LYS A 768 1.14 11.93 18.79
CA LYS A 768 -0.26 11.90 19.24
C LYS A 768 -0.97 10.56 18.94
N ALA A 769 -0.62 9.89 17.84
CA ALA A 769 -1.17 8.56 17.50
C ALA A 769 -0.82 7.49 18.55
N TYR A 770 0.39 7.50 19.12
CA TYR A 770 0.78 6.59 20.21
C TYR A 770 -0.16 6.73 21.42
N PHE A 771 -0.41 7.98 21.83
CA PHE A 771 -1.28 8.25 22.99
C PHE A 771 -2.74 7.92 22.72
N GLU A 772 -3.18 8.07 21.46
CA GLU A 772 -4.52 7.68 21.05
C GLU A 772 -4.72 6.16 21.14
N TYR A 773 -3.75 5.35 20.70
CA TYR A 773 -3.80 3.90 20.93
C TYR A 773 -3.67 3.53 22.41
N LYS A 774 -2.78 4.18 23.17
CA LYS A 774 -2.69 4.00 24.63
C LYS A 774 -4.01 4.26 25.36
N ARG A 775 -4.90 5.06 24.77
CA ARG A 775 -6.26 5.29 25.27
C ARG A 775 -7.25 4.22 24.77
N MET A 776 -7.21 3.86 23.50
CA MET A 776 -8.16 2.91 22.88
C MET A 776 -7.89 1.44 23.25
N TRP A 777 -6.64 1.08 23.57
CA TRP A 777 -6.22 -0.29 23.81
C TRP A 777 -6.08 -0.68 25.28
N LYS A 778 -6.33 0.25 26.20
CA LYS A 778 -6.56 -0.06 27.62
C LYS A 778 -7.91 -0.74 27.79
#